data_AF-A0A7C3M7N3-F1
#
_entry.id   AF-A0A7C3M7N3-F1
#
_cell.length_a   1.000
_cell.length_b   1.000
_cell.length_c   1.000
_cell.angle_alpha   90.00
_cell.angle_beta   90.00
_cell.angle_gamma   90.00
#
_symmetry.space_group_name_H-M   'P 1'
#
loop_
_entity.id
_entity.type
_entity.pdbx_description
1 polymer ?
#
loop_
_entity_poly.entity_id
_entity_poly.type
_entity_poly.pdbx_seq_one_letter_code
_entity_poly.pdbx_strand_id
1 'polypeptide(L)'
;MRGIVALILLTLMSYATVYENAEDSKSVRWIVYDYHPSGATITNVYDAEKSSRVIEFQGDGQDNSYLIGHLYSTVSRAWNDTDNKIMKWDFKYSEPYTIYIRVYTNEGYKYIIYTNDDDSKGKINSLYVHVALGNSTIDGTWQTIERNLEDDLSTYIPSSTIISVEGMIIRGSGRIDNIELNTASGGSVAGGIAPIANAGSDLTTSVGESITIFGTGTDDGSIAAYRWEKSGVLLSNSASFVYTPTEEGIETFTLTVTDDVGLTANDTMQLRVNPDARSIDYLNATLYEDAEDQKTFGWSVYDKEPVGATIKNIFDAQRGSRVIELEGDNQNNAYELQTPIGEYFWGEKEKYIIEWSMRTNNNYDVYIHVTTNVGERFLHYTPIDHDIGGTDPYVHHGLGSNSKNDNWHTFTRNLKEDLNDYLPNETLISVNKFMLRGNARVDDIKLMGYTLLGDDTTPPVIQLDGDQFITLSKGEVYVEAGATATDNSDSVASLEAAMEIDNSSVNTNVPGRYKVTYDLTDSAGNHAKTAYRIVTVRDDKDSVGIRKFYSENKSSGTIFISPSGSGTECTQSRPCNFSKLSADLTNDRIKIEPGDIVLFRAGVYELNVGEVETFSLTGGTKSLPVIYESYPGERVVFDGGKIGTEDNAADDWRKGVLQLTGEYAILRNVEIRNMPTYGIRIYGNYNIIEHCTIYNNHLSGIEVTNGDFEAIDDTKGSYNIIRDNKIFFNSDAGLDHHNYKKGDNADGITVHSGSGNIVEHNDVYSNSDDGIDTWLSVNSVVSYNKVYDNGRASGNGNGIKLGGTVNSSPLGANAIADHNLVYLNVKDGLSINSGKNVVMKYNTAYKNYRYGLSSISTTTLQNNISWKNALGDVGWDNNAQVETGNSWQIGGEFETLEYHPYKSNYLRPNNGSDFDSIGAYAVE
;
A
#
# COMPACT_ATOMS: atom_id res chain seq x y z
N MET A 1 25.84 -5.97 20.13
CA MET A 1 26.98 -5.03 20.01
C MET A 1 27.43 -5.01 18.57
N ARG A 2 27.60 -3.79 18.04
CA ARG A 2 27.78 -3.42 16.64
C ARG A 2 29.19 -3.72 16.11
N GLY A 3 29.33 -3.83 14.79
CA GLY A 3 30.61 -3.79 14.08
C GLY A 3 30.40 -3.79 12.56
N ILE A 4 30.03 -2.63 12.03
CA ILE A 4 29.72 -2.34 10.61
C ILE A 4 31.01 -2.25 9.78
N VAL A 5 30.89 -2.70 8.53
CA VAL A 5 31.87 -2.66 7.42
C VAL A 5 32.17 -1.22 7.00
N ALA A 6 33.47 -0.88 6.86
CA ALA A 6 33.93 0.40 6.34
C ALA A 6 33.92 0.41 4.80
N LEU A 7 33.31 1.44 4.20
CA LEU A 7 33.43 1.80 2.80
C LEU A 7 34.45 2.96 2.70
N ILE A 8 35.48 2.81 1.87
CA ILE A 8 36.51 3.83 1.63
C ILE A 8 35.98 4.78 0.54
N LEU A 9 35.82 6.07 0.87
CA LEU A 9 35.64 7.15 -0.11
C LEU A 9 36.97 7.90 -0.28
N LEU A 10 37.39 8.09 -1.52
CA LEU A 10 38.63 8.76 -1.93
C LEU A 10 38.42 10.29 -1.87
N THR A 11 39.15 11.00 -1.01
CA THR A 11 39.13 12.48 -0.96
C THR A 11 40.13 13.09 -1.95
N LEU A 12 39.64 13.99 -2.82
CA LEU A 12 40.46 14.92 -3.60
C LEU A 12 40.94 16.05 -2.66
N MET A 13 42.25 16.28 -2.56
CA MET A 13 42.83 17.38 -1.79
C MET A 13 42.62 18.72 -2.53
N SER A 14 41.94 19.68 -1.92
CA SER A 14 41.99 21.10 -2.31
C SER A 14 43.26 21.74 -1.72
N TYR A 15 43.94 22.59 -2.50
CA TYR A 15 45.17 23.27 -2.08
C TYR A 15 44.83 24.65 -1.48
N ALA A 16 44.83 24.76 -0.16
CA ALA A 16 44.70 26.03 0.56
C ALA A 16 46.06 26.72 0.73
N THR A 17 46.13 28.04 0.47
CA THR A 17 47.31 28.86 0.80
C THR A 17 47.10 29.51 2.17
N VAL A 18 47.81 29.03 3.18
CA VAL A 18 47.75 29.58 4.55
C VAL A 18 48.71 30.77 4.68
N TYR A 19 48.18 31.96 4.93
CA TYR A 19 48.93 33.20 5.09
C TYR A 19 49.28 33.52 6.55
N GLU A 20 48.41 33.14 7.48
CA GLU A 20 48.66 33.25 8.92
C GLU A 20 47.87 32.20 9.69
N ASN A 21 48.52 31.48 10.59
CA ASN A 21 47.87 30.52 11.48
C ASN A 21 48.45 30.55 12.90
N ALA A 22 49.30 31.55 13.22
CA ALA A 22 49.91 31.79 14.53
C ALA A 22 50.73 30.64 15.17
N GLU A 23 50.74 29.43 14.59
CA GLU A 23 51.39 28.25 15.17
C GLU A 23 52.93 28.32 15.12
N ASP A 24 53.48 29.21 14.29
CA ASP A 24 54.93 29.48 14.28
C ASP A 24 55.41 30.33 15.47
N SER A 25 54.50 30.69 16.38
CA SER A 25 54.75 31.49 17.59
C SER A 25 55.33 32.88 17.32
N LYS A 26 55.17 33.42 16.11
CA LYS A 26 55.65 34.74 15.73
C LYS A 26 54.47 35.64 15.33
N SER A 27 54.69 36.95 15.40
CA SER A 27 53.81 37.99 14.83
C SER A 27 54.51 38.82 13.76
N VAL A 28 55.71 38.39 13.32
CA VAL A 28 56.63 39.18 12.48
C VAL A 28 56.11 39.47 11.06
N ARG A 29 55.04 38.80 10.63
CA ARG A 29 54.37 39.05 9.34
C ARG A 29 53.42 40.25 9.40
N TRP A 30 52.97 40.63 10.59
CA TRP A 30 52.08 41.74 10.82
C TRP A 30 52.83 43.04 11.08
N ILE A 31 52.24 44.15 10.65
CA ILE A 31 52.76 45.50 10.84
C ILE A 31 51.63 46.38 11.37
N VAL A 32 51.89 47.19 12.40
CA VAL A 32 50.94 48.25 12.76
C VAL A 32 51.00 49.32 11.67
N TYR A 33 49.90 49.47 10.94
CA TYR A 33 49.81 50.32 9.76
C TYR A 33 49.39 51.76 10.10
N ASP A 34 48.55 51.93 11.14
CA ASP A 34 48.18 53.25 11.67
C ASP A 34 48.29 53.25 13.20
N TYR A 35 49.26 54.04 13.71
CA TYR A 35 49.67 54.08 15.13
C TYR A 35 49.20 55.37 15.83
N HIS A 36 48.09 55.99 15.40
CA HIS A 36 47.52 57.17 16.04
C HIS A 36 46.15 56.89 16.69
N PRO A 37 45.98 57.07 18.02
CA PRO A 37 47.03 57.43 18.98
C PRO A 37 48.06 56.30 19.19
N SER A 38 49.21 56.66 19.75
CA SER A 38 50.33 55.75 19.91
C SER A 38 50.08 54.73 21.03
N GLY A 39 50.19 53.44 20.75
CA GLY A 39 50.06 52.38 21.77
C GLY A 39 49.70 50.99 21.23
N ALA A 40 49.35 50.87 19.95
CA ALA A 40 48.91 49.62 19.35
C ALA A 40 49.97 48.50 19.39
N THR A 41 49.58 47.27 19.72
CA THR A 41 50.49 46.13 19.80
C THR A 41 49.96 44.92 19.05
N ILE A 42 50.88 44.04 18.62
CA ILE A 42 50.58 42.76 17.96
C ILE A 42 51.33 41.66 18.69
N THR A 43 50.61 40.75 19.31
CA THR A 43 51.19 39.64 20.07
C THR A 43 50.68 38.30 19.59
N ASN A 44 51.48 37.25 19.76
CA ASN A 44 51.07 35.87 19.48
C ASN A 44 50.83 35.17 20.83
N VAL A 45 49.58 34.83 21.11
CA VAL A 45 49.13 34.33 22.42
C VAL A 45 48.42 33.00 22.28
N TYR A 46 48.40 32.18 23.32
CA TYR A 46 47.60 30.95 23.33
C TYR A 46 46.18 31.27 23.79
N ASP A 47 45.18 30.97 22.95
CA ASP A 47 43.78 31.12 23.27
C ASP A 47 43.20 29.78 23.73
N ALA A 48 42.74 29.72 24.98
CA ALA A 48 42.25 28.49 25.58
C ALA A 48 40.90 28.02 24.99
N GLU A 49 40.09 28.93 24.45
CA GLU A 49 38.80 28.59 23.85
C GLU A 49 39.01 27.96 22.47
N LYS A 50 39.91 28.52 21.67
CA LYS A 50 40.30 27.93 20.38
C LYS A 50 41.22 26.71 20.53
N SER A 51 41.85 26.55 21.70
CA SER A 51 42.91 25.57 21.94
C SER A 51 44.05 25.68 20.91
N SER A 52 44.39 26.91 20.52
CA SER A 52 45.33 27.25 19.43
C SER A 52 46.12 28.52 19.80
N ARG A 53 47.28 28.74 19.15
CA ARG A 53 47.90 30.07 19.16
C ARG A 53 47.14 30.98 18.21
N VAL A 54 47.09 32.27 18.53
CA VAL A 54 46.36 33.27 17.76
C VAL A 54 47.13 34.59 17.77
N ILE A 55 46.84 35.45 16.79
CA ILE A 55 47.37 36.82 16.77
C ILE A 55 46.37 37.73 17.51
N GLU A 56 46.86 38.44 18.53
CA GLU A 56 46.08 39.41 19.30
C GLU A 56 46.53 40.83 18.96
N PHE A 57 45.55 41.66 18.60
CA PHE A 57 45.67 43.09 18.36
C PHE A 57 45.11 43.87 19.54
N GLN A 58 45.87 44.81 20.07
CA GLN A 58 45.42 45.69 21.15
C GLN A 58 45.76 47.14 20.81
N GLY A 59 44.77 48.02 20.76
CA GLY A 59 44.92 49.45 20.48
C GLY A 59 43.66 50.25 20.87
N ASP A 60 43.54 51.47 20.34
CA ASP A 60 42.39 52.37 20.54
C ASP A 60 41.29 52.11 19.49
N GLY A 61 40.75 50.89 19.49
CA GLY A 61 39.65 50.50 18.60
C GLY A 61 39.98 50.64 17.10
N GLN A 62 39.02 51.15 16.33
CA GLN A 62 39.14 51.32 14.88
C GLN A 62 40.11 52.45 14.46
N ASP A 63 40.64 53.23 15.40
CA ASP A 63 41.64 54.26 15.11
C ASP A 63 43.01 53.64 14.83
N ASN A 64 43.29 52.45 15.35
CA ASN A 64 44.49 51.69 15.02
C ASN A 64 44.22 50.61 13.96
N SER A 65 45.21 50.38 13.10
CA SER A 65 45.11 49.36 12.05
C SER A 65 46.34 48.47 11.95
N TYR A 66 46.12 47.23 11.56
CA TYR A 66 47.10 46.14 11.51
C TYR A 66 47.07 45.52 10.11
N LEU A 67 48.23 45.45 9.47
CA LEU A 67 48.39 45.00 8.09
C LEU A 67 49.14 43.67 8.06
N ILE A 68 48.61 42.72 7.30
CA ILE A 68 49.33 41.54 6.83
C ILE A 68 49.30 41.50 5.29
N GLY A 69 50.48 41.32 4.68
CA GLY A 69 50.72 41.61 3.26
C GLY A 69 51.36 43.00 3.07
N HIS A 70 51.42 43.53 1.85
CA HIS A 70 52.10 44.80 1.57
C HIS A 70 51.34 45.71 0.60
N LEU A 71 51.38 47.02 0.84
CA LEU A 71 50.56 48.02 0.12
C LEU A 71 51.33 48.85 -0.92
N TYR A 72 52.66 48.70 -1.02
CA TYR A 72 53.51 49.41 -1.99
C TYR A 72 54.32 48.46 -2.88
N SER A 73 54.25 48.67 -4.19
CA SER A 73 54.59 47.71 -5.26
C SER A 73 56.08 47.46 -5.54
N THR A 74 56.99 47.76 -4.60
CA THR A 74 58.44 47.73 -4.90
C THR A 74 59.29 46.83 -4.00
N VAL A 75 58.69 45.97 -3.15
CA VAL A 75 59.41 44.86 -2.50
C VAL A 75 58.49 43.64 -2.27
N SER A 76 59.05 42.44 -2.39
CA SER A 76 58.42 41.12 -2.52
C SER A 76 57.62 40.60 -1.29
N ARG A 77 56.65 41.37 -0.78
CA ARG A 77 55.85 41.00 0.41
C ARG A 77 54.33 41.12 0.25
N ALA A 78 53.81 41.53 -0.90
CA ALA A 78 52.38 41.40 -1.21
C ALA A 78 52.06 39.91 -1.42
N TRP A 79 50.85 39.48 -1.04
CA TRP A 79 50.43 38.10 -1.23
C TRP A 79 50.47 37.71 -2.71
N ASN A 80 50.05 38.64 -3.60
CA ASN A 80 50.01 38.51 -5.05
C ASN A 80 49.41 37.15 -5.47
N ASP A 81 48.31 36.77 -4.83
CA ASP A 81 47.65 35.49 -5.05
C ASP A 81 46.74 35.58 -6.29
N THR A 82 47.22 35.06 -7.41
CA THR A 82 46.51 35.07 -8.68
C THR A 82 45.47 33.96 -8.80
N ASP A 83 45.58 32.92 -7.99
CA ASP A 83 44.88 31.65 -8.24
C ASP A 83 43.70 31.44 -7.28
N ASN A 84 43.79 32.03 -6.09
CA ASN A 84 42.82 31.85 -5.02
C ASN A 84 41.95 33.11 -4.85
N LYS A 85 40.63 32.92 -4.64
CA LYS A 85 39.65 34.02 -4.53
C LYS A 85 38.67 33.84 -3.36
N ILE A 86 38.65 32.66 -2.75
CA ILE A 86 37.90 32.40 -1.52
C ILE A 86 38.84 32.69 -0.36
N MET A 87 38.50 33.66 0.47
CA MET A 87 39.28 34.05 1.63
C MET A 87 38.57 33.63 2.91
N LYS A 88 39.29 32.91 3.77
CA LYS A 88 38.82 32.46 5.08
C LYS A 88 39.69 33.04 6.18
N TRP A 89 39.09 33.44 7.30
CA TRP A 89 39.80 33.80 8.52
C TRP A 89 38.94 33.52 9.75
N ASP A 90 39.58 33.10 10.82
CA ASP A 90 38.94 32.97 12.13
C ASP A 90 39.24 34.20 12.97
N PHE A 91 38.26 34.76 13.65
CA PHE A 91 38.48 35.91 14.50
C PHE A 91 37.53 35.97 15.69
N LYS A 92 37.92 36.75 16.70
CA LYS A 92 37.17 36.97 17.93
C LYS A 92 37.27 38.43 18.31
N TYR A 93 36.17 39.14 18.12
CA TYR A 93 36.05 40.57 18.38
C TYR A 93 34.87 40.83 19.29
N SER A 94 35.00 41.83 20.16
CA SER A 94 33.93 42.29 21.06
C SER A 94 33.62 43.77 20.87
N GLU A 95 34.18 44.38 19.82
CA GLU A 95 34.01 45.78 19.46
C GLU A 95 33.95 45.92 17.93
N PRO A 96 33.38 47.02 17.41
CA PRO A 96 33.32 47.26 15.97
C PRO A 96 34.70 47.20 15.32
N TYR A 97 34.78 46.56 14.16
CA TYR A 97 36.00 46.39 13.40
C TYR A 97 35.80 46.79 11.94
N THR A 98 36.91 47.01 11.22
CA THR A 98 36.84 47.17 9.77
C THR A 98 37.99 46.40 9.14
N ILE A 99 37.64 45.44 8.29
CA ILE A 99 38.59 44.66 7.51
C ILE A 99 38.60 45.19 6.08
N TYR A 100 39.78 45.44 5.54
CA TYR A 100 39.99 45.80 4.15
C TYR A 100 40.79 44.71 3.46
N ILE A 101 40.19 44.07 2.46
CA ILE A 101 40.90 43.16 1.56
C ILE A 101 41.28 43.93 0.31
N ARG A 102 42.58 44.05 0.05
CA ARG A 102 43.10 44.73 -1.14
C ARG A 102 43.22 43.74 -2.29
N VAL A 103 42.61 44.08 -3.42
CA VAL A 103 42.64 43.27 -4.64
C VAL A 103 43.11 44.12 -5.83
N TYR A 104 43.87 43.52 -6.74
CA TYR A 104 44.20 44.12 -8.03
C TYR A 104 43.27 43.56 -9.09
N THR A 105 42.61 44.44 -9.84
CA THR A 105 41.59 44.04 -10.84
C THR A 105 41.96 44.55 -12.22
N ASN A 106 41.22 44.12 -13.24
CA ASN A 106 41.30 44.67 -14.60
C ASN A 106 41.09 46.20 -14.67
N GLU A 107 40.53 46.83 -13.63
CA GLU A 107 40.30 48.28 -13.52
C GLU A 107 41.23 48.97 -12.50
N GLY A 108 42.30 48.30 -12.05
CA GLY A 108 43.23 48.80 -11.03
C GLY A 108 42.92 48.29 -9.62
N TYR A 109 43.49 48.95 -8.60
CA TYR A 109 43.30 48.49 -7.21
C TYR A 109 41.91 48.79 -6.68
N LYS A 110 41.31 47.81 -6.01
CA LYS A 110 40.05 47.93 -5.25
C LYS A 110 40.24 47.41 -3.82
N TYR A 111 39.32 47.79 -2.94
CA TYR A 111 39.22 47.33 -1.57
C TYR A 111 37.81 46.83 -1.30
N ILE A 112 37.72 45.59 -0.83
CA ILE A 112 36.49 45.02 -0.28
C ILE A 112 36.53 45.23 1.22
N ILE A 113 35.54 45.91 1.76
CA ILE A 113 35.43 46.31 3.16
C ILE A 113 34.41 45.40 3.84
N TYR A 114 34.81 44.76 4.93
CA TYR A 114 33.93 44.01 5.82
C TYR A 114 33.82 44.69 7.19
N THR A 115 32.59 44.81 7.70
CA THR A 115 32.27 45.41 9.02
C THR A 115 31.20 44.57 9.72
N ASN A 116 30.99 44.83 11.00
CA ASN A 116 29.90 44.25 11.79
C ASN A 116 28.53 44.93 11.57
N ASP A 117 28.37 45.74 10.50
CA ASP A 117 27.05 46.28 10.16
C ASP A 117 26.11 45.12 9.76
N ASP A 118 24.79 45.28 9.99
CA ASP A 118 23.79 44.28 9.57
C ASP A 118 23.44 44.38 8.08
N ASP A 119 23.63 45.55 7.46
CA ASP A 119 23.29 45.81 6.06
C ASP A 119 24.50 46.26 5.22
N SER A 120 24.65 45.66 4.03
CA SER A 120 25.72 46.02 3.09
C SER A 120 25.45 47.38 2.45
N LYS A 121 26.40 48.32 2.58
CA LYS A 121 26.36 49.64 1.93
C LYS A 121 26.70 49.58 0.43
N GLY A 122 27.15 48.43 -0.07
CA GLY A 122 27.46 48.20 -1.48
C GLY A 122 28.62 49.06 -1.99
N LYS A 123 28.53 49.54 -3.24
CA LYS A 123 29.56 50.39 -3.84
C LYS A 123 29.62 51.77 -3.18
N ILE A 124 30.66 52.03 -2.40
CA ILE A 124 30.89 53.35 -1.78
C ILE A 124 31.43 54.34 -2.82
N ASN A 125 32.45 53.94 -3.59
CA ASN A 125 33.00 54.73 -4.70
C ASN A 125 33.78 53.83 -5.68
N SER A 126 34.60 54.40 -6.56
CA SER A 126 35.36 53.63 -7.56
C SER A 126 36.46 52.73 -6.99
N LEU A 127 36.83 52.89 -5.71
CA LEU A 127 37.88 52.12 -5.04
C LEU A 127 37.34 51.17 -3.96
N TYR A 128 36.17 51.42 -3.38
CA TYR A 128 35.69 50.69 -2.20
C TYR A 128 34.29 50.08 -2.40
N VAL A 129 34.17 48.80 -2.06
CA VAL A 129 32.90 48.06 -1.93
C VAL A 129 32.75 47.62 -0.49
N HIS A 130 31.58 47.79 0.10
CA HIS A 130 31.29 47.42 1.49
C HIS A 130 30.27 46.30 1.58
N VAL A 131 30.65 45.26 2.32
CA VAL A 131 29.84 44.07 2.60
C VAL A 131 29.71 43.92 4.12
N ALA A 132 28.47 43.84 4.59
CA ALA A 132 28.15 43.61 6.00
C ALA A 132 28.37 42.14 6.39
N LEU A 133 28.92 41.91 7.60
CA LEU A 133 29.04 40.58 8.20
C LEU A 133 28.05 40.35 9.37
N GLY A 134 27.31 41.38 9.78
CA GLY A 134 26.33 41.30 10.86
C GLY A 134 26.91 41.63 12.24
N ASN A 135 26.07 42.23 13.09
CA ASN A 135 26.45 42.70 14.42
C ASN A 135 26.69 41.57 15.43
N SER A 136 26.24 40.34 15.11
CA SER A 136 26.58 39.14 15.87
C SER A 136 28.08 38.84 15.89
N THR A 137 28.85 39.34 14.90
CA THR A 137 30.29 39.08 14.80
C THR A 137 31.16 39.83 15.83
N ILE A 138 30.54 40.64 16.69
CA ILE A 138 31.21 41.34 17.81
C ILE A 138 30.72 40.87 19.18
N ASP A 139 30.22 39.64 19.29
CA ASP A 139 29.72 39.06 20.54
C ASP A 139 30.82 38.57 21.49
N GLY A 140 32.09 38.67 21.08
CA GLY A 140 33.23 38.22 21.87
C GLY A 140 33.43 36.71 21.87
N THR A 141 32.91 35.97 20.89
CA THR A 141 33.17 34.53 20.65
C THR A 141 34.00 34.32 19.37
N TRP A 142 34.60 33.14 19.21
CA TRP A 142 35.31 32.80 17.97
C TRP A 142 34.35 32.56 16.82
N GLN A 143 34.58 33.26 15.72
CA GLN A 143 33.83 33.19 14.48
C GLN A 143 34.77 32.82 13.34
N THR A 144 34.26 32.08 12.36
CA THR A 144 34.96 31.78 11.11
C THR A 144 34.23 32.49 9.99
N ILE A 145 34.93 33.37 9.27
CA ILE A 145 34.39 34.06 8.12
C ILE A 145 35.06 33.50 6.87
N GLU A 146 34.26 33.10 5.90
CA GLU A 146 34.72 32.78 4.56
C GLU A 146 33.93 33.59 3.53
N ARG A 147 34.64 34.22 2.58
CA ARG A 147 34.04 35.06 1.54
C ARG A 147 34.67 34.77 0.19
N ASN A 148 33.85 34.70 -0.85
CA ASN A 148 34.33 34.78 -2.22
C ASN A 148 34.53 36.25 -2.61
N LEU A 149 35.79 36.65 -2.71
CA LEU A 149 36.16 38.04 -3.01
C LEU A 149 35.69 38.48 -4.40
N GLU A 150 35.62 37.55 -5.37
CA GLU A 150 35.18 37.85 -6.74
C GLU A 150 33.66 38.13 -6.78
N ASP A 151 32.87 37.34 -6.06
CA ASP A 151 31.42 37.51 -5.98
C ASP A 151 31.05 38.78 -5.21
N ASP A 152 31.73 39.03 -4.09
CA ASP A 152 31.54 40.23 -3.28
C ASP A 152 31.87 41.50 -4.08
N LEU A 153 32.91 41.46 -4.92
CA LEU A 153 33.26 42.59 -5.77
C LEU A 153 32.29 42.76 -6.94
N SER A 154 32.00 41.66 -7.66
CA SER A 154 31.20 41.69 -8.89
C SER A 154 29.72 41.98 -8.63
N THR A 155 29.19 41.67 -7.44
CA THR A 155 27.84 42.07 -7.00
C THR A 155 27.62 43.59 -7.13
N TYR A 156 28.63 44.39 -6.82
CA TYR A 156 28.51 45.85 -6.78
C TYR A 156 29.29 46.56 -7.89
N ILE A 157 30.27 45.88 -8.51
CA ILE A 157 31.02 46.35 -9.67
C ILE A 157 31.17 45.19 -10.68
N PRO A 158 30.10 44.82 -11.42
CA PRO A 158 30.09 43.64 -12.28
C PRO A 158 31.14 43.64 -13.41
N SER A 159 31.69 44.81 -13.76
CA SER A 159 32.74 44.95 -14.78
C SER A 159 34.14 44.65 -14.27
N SER A 160 34.32 44.57 -12.94
CA SER A 160 35.64 44.43 -12.31
C SER A 160 35.93 42.97 -11.96
N THR A 161 37.04 42.44 -12.46
CA THR A 161 37.49 41.07 -12.22
C THR A 161 38.81 41.04 -11.48
N ILE A 162 38.93 40.25 -10.40
CA ILE A 162 40.14 40.18 -9.59
C ILE A 162 41.22 39.40 -10.33
N ILE A 163 42.35 40.06 -10.52
CA ILE A 163 43.58 39.48 -11.04
C ILE A 163 44.41 38.88 -9.90
N SER A 164 44.52 39.57 -8.76
CA SER A 164 45.25 39.07 -7.59
C SER A 164 44.75 39.62 -6.26
N VAL A 165 44.88 38.82 -5.19
CA VAL A 165 44.67 39.25 -3.80
C VAL A 165 46.02 39.66 -3.19
N GLU A 166 46.06 40.86 -2.61
CA GLU A 166 47.33 41.53 -2.28
C GLU A 166 47.65 41.58 -0.78
N GLY A 167 46.63 41.56 0.07
CA GLY A 167 46.77 41.59 1.53
C GLY A 167 45.53 42.10 2.26
N MET A 168 45.60 42.11 3.58
CA MET A 168 44.51 42.43 4.51
C MET A 168 44.92 43.50 5.53
N ILE A 169 44.07 44.50 5.72
CA ILE A 169 44.18 45.49 6.81
C ILE A 169 43.01 45.29 7.75
N ILE A 170 43.25 45.29 9.06
CA ILE A 170 42.20 45.18 10.08
C ILE A 170 42.29 46.38 11.01
N ARG A 171 41.15 46.99 11.30
CA ARG A 171 40.95 48.02 12.31
C ARG A 171 40.13 47.46 13.47
N GLY A 172 40.49 47.82 14.70
CA GLY A 172 39.88 47.28 15.92
C GLY A 172 40.81 46.34 16.70
N SER A 173 40.54 46.19 17.99
CA SER A 173 41.23 45.30 18.92
C SER A 173 40.48 43.98 19.06
N GLY A 174 41.20 42.87 18.91
CA GLY A 174 40.62 41.53 18.91
C GLY A 174 41.66 40.47 18.58
N ARG A 175 41.20 39.25 18.33
CA ARG A 175 42.08 38.12 17.98
C ARG A 175 41.74 37.59 16.60
N ILE A 176 42.75 37.15 15.85
CA ILE A 176 42.60 36.52 14.54
C ILE A 176 43.51 35.29 14.42
N ASP A 177 43.08 34.32 13.63
CA ASP A 177 43.80 33.09 13.33
C ASP A 177 43.36 32.51 11.97
N ASN A 178 44.08 31.53 11.43
CA ASN A 178 43.77 30.79 10.20
C ASN A 178 43.32 31.63 9.00
N ILE A 179 44.13 32.61 8.60
CA ILE A 179 43.94 33.39 7.38
C ILE A 179 44.42 32.57 6.19
N GLU A 180 43.49 32.18 5.32
CA GLU A 180 43.70 31.27 4.20
C GLU A 180 43.06 31.80 2.92
N LEU A 181 43.70 31.54 1.77
CA LEU A 181 43.11 31.73 0.45
C LEU A 181 43.03 30.40 -0.29
N ASN A 182 41.85 30.09 -0.83
CA ASN A 182 41.54 28.84 -1.52
C ASN A 182 41.21 29.06 -2.99
N THR A 183 41.60 28.09 -3.83
CA THR A 183 41.21 28.05 -5.25
C THR A 183 39.71 27.94 -5.32
N ALA A 184 39.07 28.64 -6.26
CA ALA A 184 37.65 28.46 -6.54
C ALA A 184 37.40 27.04 -7.11
N SER A 185 37.27 26.05 -6.22
CA SER A 185 36.54 24.82 -6.45
C SER A 185 35.15 25.04 -5.88
N GLY A 186 34.10 24.89 -6.70
CA GLY A 186 32.72 25.18 -6.31
C GLY A 186 32.32 24.54 -4.97
N GLY A 187 31.75 25.38 -4.10
CA GLY A 187 31.11 25.11 -2.81
C GLY A 187 32.07 24.78 -1.66
N SER A 188 32.02 25.35 -0.46
CA SER A 188 31.20 26.39 0.21
C SER A 188 31.85 26.62 1.60
N VAL A 189 31.78 27.80 2.23
CA VAL A 189 31.70 27.91 3.71
C VAL A 189 30.94 29.17 4.17
N ALA A 190 29.87 28.89 4.93
CA ALA A 190 29.33 29.58 6.10
C ALA A 190 29.25 31.11 6.13
N GLY A 191 28.14 31.58 5.59
CA GLY A 191 27.43 32.81 5.90
C GLY A 191 26.23 32.87 4.98
N GLY A 192 25.46 31.77 4.98
CA GLY A 192 24.53 31.42 3.91
C GLY A 192 23.56 32.56 3.61
N ILE A 193 23.25 32.74 2.34
CA ILE A 193 22.09 33.51 1.93
C ILE A 193 20.90 32.62 2.26
N ALA A 194 19.88 33.15 2.96
CA ALA A 194 18.67 32.36 3.20
C ALA A 194 18.21 31.71 1.89
N PRO A 195 17.85 30.41 1.91
CA PRO A 195 17.62 29.66 0.69
C PRO A 195 16.49 30.32 -0.10
N ILE A 196 16.44 30.16 -1.41
CA ILE A 196 15.25 30.53 -2.20
C ILE A 196 14.32 29.33 -2.18
N ALA A 197 13.18 29.48 -1.52
CA ALA A 197 12.08 28.54 -1.61
C ALA A 197 11.28 28.80 -2.89
N ASN A 198 10.93 27.74 -3.62
CA ASN A 198 10.01 27.78 -4.74
C ASN A 198 9.03 26.61 -4.60
N ALA A 199 7.77 26.91 -4.29
CA ALA A 199 6.70 25.96 -4.05
C ALA A 199 6.15 25.32 -5.34
N GLY A 200 6.69 25.68 -6.51
CA GLY A 200 6.19 25.26 -7.81
C GLY A 200 5.02 26.10 -8.29
N SER A 201 4.56 25.83 -9.51
CA SER A 201 3.35 26.46 -10.06
C SER A 201 2.10 26.00 -9.32
N ASP A 202 1.05 26.83 -9.36
CA ASP A 202 -0.29 26.40 -8.96
C ASP A 202 -0.73 25.15 -9.75
N LEU A 203 -1.42 24.24 -9.08
CA LEU A 203 -1.83 22.95 -9.63
C LEU A 203 -3.36 22.82 -9.60
N THR A 204 -3.89 21.93 -10.43
CA THR A 204 -5.30 21.55 -10.42
C THR A 204 -5.40 20.03 -10.39
N THR A 205 -6.32 19.51 -9.58
CA THR A 205 -6.60 18.08 -9.43
C THR A 205 -8.08 17.88 -9.10
N SER A 206 -8.56 16.64 -9.07
CA SER A 206 -9.87 16.31 -8.52
C SER A 206 -9.80 15.75 -7.10
N VAL A 207 -10.92 15.78 -6.37
CA VAL A 207 -11.10 15.02 -5.12
C VAL A 207 -10.71 13.55 -5.37
N GLY A 208 -9.99 12.93 -4.43
CA GLY A 208 -9.53 11.55 -4.51
C GLY A 208 -8.32 11.29 -5.43
N GLU A 209 -7.93 12.22 -6.30
CA GLU A 209 -6.79 12.06 -7.21
C GLU A 209 -5.47 12.44 -6.51
N SER A 210 -4.56 11.46 -6.39
CA SER A 210 -3.23 11.68 -5.84
C SER A 210 -2.32 12.43 -6.82
N ILE A 211 -1.85 13.61 -6.42
CA ILE A 211 -0.85 14.36 -7.17
C ILE A 211 0.47 14.39 -6.42
N THR A 212 1.57 14.53 -7.16
CA THR A 212 2.87 14.83 -6.55
C THR A 212 3.10 16.32 -6.58
N ILE A 213 3.20 16.94 -5.41
CA ILE A 213 3.58 18.35 -5.25
C ILE A 213 5.10 18.41 -5.20
N PHE A 214 5.70 19.26 -6.03
CA PHE A 214 7.15 19.45 -6.11
C PHE A 214 7.53 20.85 -5.66
N GLY A 215 8.42 20.91 -4.68
CA GLY A 215 9.09 22.12 -4.26
C GLY A 215 10.57 22.06 -4.61
N THR A 216 11.16 23.22 -4.85
CA THR A 216 12.60 23.37 -5.00
C THR A 216 13.14 24.36 -3.99
N GLY A 217 14.40 24.15 -3.64
CA GLY A 217 15.16 25.02 -2.77
C GLY A 217 16.50 25.24 -3.45
N THR A 218 16.88 26.48 -3.66
CA THR A 218 18.23 26.81 -4.15
C THR A 218 18.94 27.66 -3.13
N ASP A 219 20.17 27.33 -2.85
CA ASP A 219 20.94 27.92 -1.77
C ASP A 219 22.39 28.07 -2.19
N ASP A 220 23.14 28.92 -1.50
CA ASP A 220 24.57 29.10 -1.71
C ASP A 220 25.42 28.03 -1.00
N GLY A 221 24.82 27.26 -0.09
CA GLY A 221 25.33 26.01 0.49
C GLY A 221 24.52 24.79 0.01
N SER A 222 23.93 24.07 0.96
CA SER A 222 23.08 22.90 0.68
C SER A 222 21.77 22.98 1.44
N ILE A 223 20.69 22.44 0.87
CA ILE A 223 19.40 22.41 1.57
C ILE A 223 19.45 21.36 2.68
N ALA A 224 19.31 21.79 3.93
CA ALA A 224 19.21 20.89 5.08
C ALA A 224 17.81 20.28 5.22
N ALA A 225 16.76 21.07 4.96
CA ALA A 225 15.39 20.59 5.15
C ALA A 225 14.38 21.28 4.23
N TYR A 226 13.36 20.51 3.85
CA TYR A 226 12.11 21.02 3.30
C TYR A 226 11.03 20.86 4.34
N ARG A 227 10.02 21.72 4.32
CA ARG A 227 8.88 21.64 5.23
C ARG A 227 7.63 22.18 4.55
N TRP A 228 6.68 21.29 4.31
CA TRP A 228 5.39 21.61 3.69
C TRP A 228 4.29 21.70 4.73
N GLU A 229 3.51 22.79 4.71
CA GLU A 229 2.36 22.98 5.59
C GLU A 229 1.10 23.41 4.85
N LYS A 230 -0.05 23.02 5.42
CA LYS A 230 -1.38 23.54 5.07
C LYS A 230 -2.11 23.91 6.36
N SER A 231 -2.58 25.15 6.47
CA SER A 231 -3.27 25.67 7.66
C SER A 231 -2.53 25.44 8.99
N GLY A 232 -1.19 25.47 8.97
CA GLY A 232 -0.32 25.23 10.14
C GLY A 232 -0.14 23.75 10.53
N VAL A 233 -0.64 22.82 9.71
CA VAL A 233 -0.40 21.37 9.87
C VAL A 233 0.73 20.95 8.95
N LEU A 234 1.73 20.26 9.51
CA LEU A 234 2.86 19.69 8.76
C LEU A 234 2.38 18.52 7.90
N LEU A 235 2.67 18.59 6.60
CA LEU A 235 2.33 17.55 5.61
C LEU A 235 3.53 16.70 5.21
N SER A 236 4.70 17.33 4.98
CA SER A 236 5.91 16.63 4.55
C SER A 236 7.19 17.39 4.93
N ASN A 237 8.30 16.66 5.07
CA ASN A 237 9.65 17.22 5.22
C ASN A 237 10.55 16.96 4.00
N SER A 238 9.97 16.54 2.87
CA SER A 238 10.69 16.22 1.63
C SER A 238 10.44 17.29 0.56
N ALA A 239 11.35 17.44 -0.39
CA ALA A 239 11.22 18.40 -1.51
C ALA A 239 9.94 18.16 -2.32
N SER A 240 9.51 16.90 -2.43
CA SER A 240 8.23 16.52 -3.01
C SER A 240 7.45 15.60 -2.08
N PHE A 241 6.13 15.57 -2.23
CA PHE A 241 5.26 14.61 -1.55
C PHE A 241 4.01 14.34 -2.36
N VAL A 242 3.40 13.18 -2.13
CA VAL A 242 2.10 12.84 -2.73
C VAL A 242 1.00 13.37 -1.83
N TYR A 243 0.04 14.06 -2.42
CA TYR A 243 -1.11 14.63 -1.75
C TYR A 243 -2.40 14.21 -2.44
N THR A 244 -3.40 13.83 -1.65
CA THR A 244 -4.72 13.42 -2.14
C THR A 244 -5.78 14.26 -1.43
N PRO A 245 -6.44 15.19 -2.11
CA PRO A 245 -7.46 16.03 -1.50
C PRO A 245 -8.77 15.26 -1.29
N THR A 246 -9.47 15.56 -0.19
CA THR A 246 -10.73 14.91 0.19
C THR A 246 -11.95 15.82 0.09
N GLU A 247 -11.75 17.12 -0.17
CA GLU A 247 -12.82 18.12 -0.28
C GLU A 247 -12.56 19.02 -1.50
N GLU A 248 -13.62 19.43 -2.18
CA GLU A 248 -13.54 20.41 -3.27
C GLU A 248 -13.16 21.81 -2.73
N GLY A 249 -12.44 22.60 -3.53
CA GLY A 249 -12.08 23.97 -3.18
C GLY A 249 -10.65 24.34 -3.52
N ILE A 250 -10.19 25.50 -3.03
CA ILE A 250 -8.80 25.95 -3.21
C ILE A 250 -8.05 25.71 -1.91
N GLU A 251 -6.94 24.98 -2.00
CA GLU A 251 -6.06 24.69 -0.88
C GLU A 251 -4.72 25.40 -1.07
N THR A 252 -4.23 26.10 -0.05
CA THR A 252 -2.93 26.78 -0.09
C THR A 252 -1.89 26.00 0.69
N PHE A 253 -0.78 25.68 0.03
CA PHE A 253 0.39 25.02 0.62
C PHE A 253 1.52 26.02 0.79
N THR A 254 2.21 25.95 1.92
CA THR A 254 3.42 26.73 2.19
C THR A 254 4.62 25.79 2.23
N LEU A 255 5.63 26.06 1.39
CA LEU A 255 6.94 25.43 1.45
C LEU A 255 7.88 26.32 2.25
N THR A 256 8.49 25.79 3.30
CA THR A 256 9.66 26.38 3.96
C THR A 256 10.89 25.56 3.61
N VAL A 257 11.93 26.22 3.10
CA VAL A 257 13.23 25.61 2.84
C VAL A 257 14.21 26.11 3.90
N THR A 258 15.01 25.20 4.46
CA THR A 258 16.06 25.48 5.44
C THR A 258 17.41 25.07 4.87
N ASP A 259 18.39 25.96 4.90
CA ASP A 259 19.75 25.66 4.44
C ASP A 259 20.59 24.91 5.51
N ASP A 260 21.80 24.51 5.14
CA ASP A 260 22.77 23.79 5.96
C ASP A 260 23.40 24.63 7.07
N VAL A 261 23.04 25.92 7.14
CA VAL A 261 23.42 26.84 8.22
C VAL A 261 22.22 27.28 9.08
N GLY A 262 21.01 26.80 8.78
CA GLY A 262 19.79 26.97 9.57
C GLY A 262 18.92 28.18 9.21
N LEU A 263 19.20 28.92 8.14
CA LEU A 263 18.34 30.01 7.66
C LEU A 263 17.18 29.44 6.84
N THR A 264 16.06 30.17 6.82
CA THR A 264 14.84 29.72 6.15
C THR A 264 14.27 30.75 5.19
N ALA A 265 13.60 30.26 4.15
CA ALA A 265 12.67 31.05 3.34
C ALA A 265 11.42 30.26 3.00
N ASN A 266 10.36 30.99 2.63
CA ASN A 266 9.05 30.42 2.37
C ASN A 266 8.55 30.81 0.98
N ASP A 267 7.78 29.92 0.37
CA ASP A 267 6.97 30.19 -0.82
C ASP A 267 5.62 29.46 -0.72
N THR A 268 4.62 29.90 -1.50
CA THR A 268 3.26 29.33 -1.47
C THR A 268 2.78 28.93 -2.84
N MET A 269 2.02 27.84 -2.91
CA MET A 269 1.29 27.42 -4.12
C MET A 269 -0.16 27.09 -3.79
N GLN A 270 -1.05 27.24 -4.77
CA GLN A 270 -2.47 26.90 -4.69
C GLN A 270 -2.77 25.62 -5.44
N LEU A 271 -3.45 24.70 -4.78
CA LEU A 271 -4.08 23.53 -5.41
C LEU A 271 -5.57 23.81 -5.57
N ARG A 272 -6.04 23.88 -6.81
CA ARG A 272 -7.46 23.87 -7.12
C ARG A 272 -7.95 22.42 -7.15
N VAL A 273 -8.85 22.08 -6.24
CA VAL A 273 -9.49 20.76 -6.15
C VAL A 273 -10.89 20.86 -6.74
N ASN A 274 -11.06 20.28 -7.91
CA ASN A 274 -12.36 20.12 -8.55
C ASN A 274 -13.11 18.94 -7.91
N PRO A 275 -14.46 18.92 -7.92
CA PRO A 275 -15.23 17.73 -7.55
C PRO A 275 -14.75 16.51 -8.37
N ASP A 276 -14.86 15.30 -7.80
CA ASP A 276 -14.32 14.01 -8.28
C ASP A 276 -14.12 13.91 -9.80
N ALA A 277 -13.02 13.25 -10.20
CA ALA A 277 -12.50 13.17 -11.56
C ALA A 277 -13.59 12.87 -12.59
N ARG A 278 -14.22 13.92 -13.11
CA ARG A 278 -15.08 13.82 -14.27
C ARG A 278 -14.17 13.47 -15.43
N SER A 279 -14.26 12.25 -15.94
CA SER A 279 -13.45 11.82 -17.09
C SER A 279 -13.68 12.78 -18.26
N ILE A 280 -12.59 13.41 -18.74
CA ILE A 280 -12.61 14.14 -20.00
C ILE A 280 -12.96 13.12 -21.08
N ASP A 281 -14.09 13.31 -21.75
CA ASP A 281 -14.54 12.41 -22.81
C ASP A 281 -13.76 12.70 -24.11
N TYR A 282 -12.54 12.16 -24.19
CA TYR A 282 -11.69 12.28 -25.38
C TYR A 282 -12.33 11.60 -26.61
N LEU A 283 -13.25 10.64 -26.43
CA LEU A 283 -13.97 9.98 -27.52
C LEU A 283 -15.02 10.91 -28.16
N ASN A 284 -15.44 11.97 -27.46
CA ASN A 284 -16.37 12.99 -27.95
C ASN A 284 -15.69 14.37 -28.11
N ALA A 285 -14.41 14.42 -28.49
CA ALA A 285 -13.74 15.68 -28.84
C ALA A 285 -14.23 16.21 -30.20
N THR A 286 -14.46 17.53 -30.30
CA THR A 286 -14.55 18.24 -31.59
C THR A 286 -13.18 18.80 -31.90
N LEU A 287 -12.50 18.20 -32.87
CA LEU A 287 -11.21 18.69 -33.39
C LEU A 287 -11.44 19.84 -34.37
N TYR A 288 -10.81 20.99 -34.10
CA TYR A 288 -10.91 22.18 -34.95
C TYR A 288 -9.69 22.37 -35.84
N GLU A 289 -8.49 21.98 -35.38
CA GLU A 289 -7.25 22.06 -36.15
C GLU A 289 -6.24 21.03 -35.64
N ASP A 290 -5.68 20.23 -36.56
CA ASP A 290 -4.57 19.29 -36.34
C ASP A 290 -3.45 19.39 -37.41
N ALA A 291 -3.57 20.34 -38.34
CA ALA A 291 -2.68 20.57 -39.48
C ALA A 291 -2.42 19.36 -40.41
N GLU A 292 -2.94 18.17 -40.13
CA GLU A 292 -2.65 16.95 -40.88
C GLU A 292 -3.39 16.90 -42.23
N ASP A 293 -4.42 17.73 -42.39
CA ASP A 293 -5.14 17.90 -43.65
C ASP A 293 -4.33 18.68 -44.73
N GLN A 294 -3.15 19.19 -44.34
CA GLN A 294 -2.19 19.97 -45.14
C GLN A 294 -2.74 21.31 -45.65
N LYS A 295 -3.80 21.82 -45.04
CA LYS A 295 -4.41 23.10 -45.39
C LYS A 295 -4.24 24.07 -44.23
N THR A 296 -4.60 25.32 -44.50
CA THR A 296 -4.74 26.38 -43.48
C THR A 296 -6.22 26.78 -43.39
N PHE A 297 -7.11 25.83 -43.66
CA PHE A 297 -8.53 26.10 -43.85
C PHE A 297 -9.19 26.37 -42.50
N GLY A 298 -9.94 27.47 -42.38
CA GLY A 298 -10.46 27.96 -41.11
C GLY A 298 -9.60 29.06 -40.47
N TRP A 299 -8.32 29.21 -40.85
CA TRP A 299 -7.48 30.29 -40.36
C TRP A 299 -7.58 31.57 -41.20
N SER A 300 -7.65 32.72 -40.53
CA SER A 300 -7.52 34.05 -41.15
C SER A 300 -6.64 34.98 -40.31
N VAL A 301 -5.94 35.89 -40.99
CA VAL A 301 -5.28 37.02 -40.33
C VAL A 301 -6.35 38.03 -39.94
N TYR A 302 -6.62 38.14 -38.64
CA TYR A 302 -7.59 39.04 -38.05
C TYR A 302 -7.06 40.48 -38.03
N ASP A 303 -5.83 40.69 -37.58
CA ASP A 303 -5.18 42.00 -37.52
C ASP A 303 -3.98 42.05 -38.48
N LYS A 304 -4.14 42.79 -39.58
CA LYS A 304 -3.21 42.84 -40.70
C LYS A 304 -2.24 44.01 -40.64
N GLU A 305 -2.25 44.81 -39.58
CA GLU A 305 -1.37 45.96 -39.44
C GLU A 305 -0.28 45.66 -38.39
N PRO A 306 1.02 45.69 -38.76
CA PRO A 306 1.55 45.97 -40.09
C PRO A 306 1.33 44.83 -41.09
N VAL A 307 1.26 45.19 -42.38
CA VAL A 307 1.07 44.23 -43.49
C VAL A 307 2.24 43.24 -43.58
N GLY A 308 1.95 41.96 -43.84
CA GLY A 308 2.97 40.93 -44.04
C GLY A 308 2.73 39.63 -43.27
N ALA A 309 1.73 39.57 -42.41
CA ALA A 309 1.37 38.36 -41.67
C ALA A 309 1.01 37.19 -42.61
N THR A 310 1.52 36.00 -42.30
CA THR A 310 1.31 34.77 -43.07
C THR A 310 0.87 33.61 -42.16
N ILE A 311 0.15 32.67 -42.77
CA ILE A 311 -0.31 31.42 -42.15
C ILE A 311 0.15 30.31 -43.09
N LYS A 312 0.91 29.36 -42.56
CA LYS A 312 1.47 28.26 -43.35
C LYS A 312 1.20 26.94 -42.65
N ASN A 313 0.94 25.90 -43.43
CA ASN A 313 0.96 24.53 -42.95
C ASN A 313 2.33 23.91 -43.29
N ILE A 314 3.14 23.63 -42.28
CA ILE A 314 4.51 23.14 -42.43
C ILE A 314 4.73 21.86 -41.62
N PHE A 315 5.78 21.11 -41.93
CA PHE A 315 6.22 20.00 -41.09
C PHE A 315 7.19 20.50 -40.02
N ASP A 316 6.88 20.28 -38.74
CA ASP A 316 7.76 20.62 -37.62
C ASP A 316 8.55 19.38 -37.18
N ALA A 317 9.87 19.42 -37.35
CA ALA A 317 10.73 18.27 -37.05
C ALA A 317 10.80 17.93 -35.55
N GLN A 318 10.49 18.86 -34.65
CA GLN A 318 10.49 18.62 -33.20
C GLN A 318 9.19 17.95 -32.75
N ARG A 319 8.05 18.26 -33.39
CA ARG A 319 6.78 17.57 -33.15
C ARG A 319 6.68 16.24 -33.89
N GLY A 320 7.33 16.15 -35.06
CA GLY A 320 7.22 14.98 -35.94
C GLY A 320 5.90 14.93 -36.74
N SER A 321 5.15 16.02 -36.75
CA SER A 321 3.83 16.19 -37.40
C SER A 321 3.78 17.49 -38.22
N ARG A 322 2.70 17.68 -38.97
CA ARG A 322 2.40 19.00 -39.55
C ARG A 322 1.84 19.93 -38.49
N VAL A 323 2.04 21.23 -38.67
CA VAL A 323 1.58 22.28 -37.75
C VAL A 323 1.19 23.53 -38.51
N ILE A 324 0.39 24.39 -37.88
CA ILE A 324 0.10 25.73 -38.39
C ILE A 324 1.13 26.71 -37.86
N GLU A 325 1.92 27.29 -38.76
CA GLU A 325 2.89 28.33 -38.48
C GLU A 325 2.28 29.72 -38.76
N LEU A 326 2.28 30.55 -37.73
CA LEU A 326 1.79 31.93 -37.72
C LEU A 326 2.99 32.88 -37.63
N GLU A 327 3.21 33.69 -38.67
CA GLU A 327 4.36 34.60 -38.78
C GLU A 327 3.93 36.01 -39.17
N GLY A 328 4.32 37.00 -38.36
CA GLY A 328 4.10 38.42 -38.57
C GLY A 328 4.96 39.27 -37.62
N ASP A 329 4.49 40.46 -37.27
CA ASP A 329 5.11 41.40 -36.33
C ASP A 329 4.68 41.13 -34.87
N ASN A 330 4.87 39.88 -34.41
CA ASN A 330 4.53 39.43 -33.06
C ASN A 330 3.09 39.78 -32.65
N GLN A 331 2.88 40.32 -31.44
CA GLN A 331 1.55 40.61 -30.87
C GLN A 331 0.78 41.72 -31.62
N ASN A 332 1.43 42.45 -32.55
CA ASN A 332 0.76 43.41 -33.42
C ASN A 332 -0.14 42.72 -34.44
N ASN A 333 0.18 41.49 -34.85
CA ASN A 333 -0.69 40.70 -35.71
C ASN A 333 -1.48 39.66 -34.91
N ALA A 334 -2.71 39.42 -35.36
CA ALA A 334 -3.63 38.47 -34.76
C ALA A 334 -4.12 37.47 -35.81
N TYR A 335 -4.29 36.23 -35.40
CA TYR A 335 -4.75 35.11 -36.20
C TYR A 335 -5.98 34.52 -35.52
N GLU A 336 -6.97 34.15 -36.31
CA GLU A 336 -8.20 33.56 -35.80
C GLU A 336 -8.50 32.25 -36.52
N LEU A 337 -9.00 31.28 -35.75
CA LEU A 337 -9.50 30.01 -36.26
C LEU A 337 -11.04 30.02 -36.22
N GLN A 338 -11.64 29.97 -37.40
CA GLN A 338 -13.08 29.98 -37.66
C GLN A 338 -13.54 28.65 -38.27
N THR A 339 -14.85 28.49 -38.50
CA THR A 339 -15.38 27.27 -39.10
C THR A 339 -14.93 27.10 -40.56
N PRO A 340 -14.81 25.84 -41.04
CA PRO A 340 -14.47 25.54 -42.43
C PRO A 340 -15.43 26.15 -43.47
N ILE A 341 -16.68 26.46 -43.11
CA ILE A 341 -17.71 26.96 -44.06
C ILE A 341 -17.86 28.49 -44.07
N GLY A 342 -16.98 29.23 -43.38
CA GLY A 342 -17.02 30.69 -43.34
C GLY A 342 -18.13 31.27 -42.46
N GLU A 343 -18.69 30.46 -41.55
CA GLU A 343 -19.53 30.97 -40.46
C GLU A 343 -18.60 31.52 -39.35
N TYR A 344 -18.89 32.74 -38.91
CA TYR A 344 -18.02 33.54 -38.03
C TYR A 344 -17.82 32.97 -36.61
N PHE A 345 -18.55 31.91 -36.22
CA PHE A 345 -18.55 31.34 -34.88
C PHE A 345 -18.70 29.81 -34.88
N TRP A 346 -17.97 29.12 -34.00
CA TRP A 346 -18.10 27.68 -33.73
C TRP A 346 -19.46 27.34 -33.11
N GLY A 347 -19.94 28.16 -32.18
CA GLY A 347 -21.25 28.00 -31.56
C GLY A 347 -21.42 26.71 -30.75
N GLU A 348 -20.32 26.19 -30.20
CA GLU A 348 -20.30 24.95 -29.41
C GLU A 348 -20.98 25.18 -28.06
N LYS A 349 -22.00 24.38 -27.74
CA LYS A 349 -22.89 24.55 -26.57
C LYS A 349 -22.81 23.42 -25.57
N GLU A 350 -22.04 22.38 -25.84
CA GLU A 350 -21.99 21.18 -25.00
C GLU A 350 -20.57 20.87 -24.54
N LYS A 351 -19.55 21.40 -25.24
CA LYS A 351 -18.13 21.15 -24.98
C LYS A 351 -17.43 22.44 -24.53
N TYR A 352 -16.81 22.39 -23.36
CA TYR A 352 -16.29 23.59 -22.67
C TYR A 352 -14.86 23.43 -22.16
N ILE A 353 -14.27 22.24 -22.32
CA ILE A 353 -12.84 22.04 -22.11
C ILE A 353 -12.16 22.32 -23.44
N ILE A 354 -11.26 23.29 -23.48
CA ILE A 354 -10.42 23.53 -24.64
C ILE A 354 -9.03 22.97 -24.41
N GLU A 355 -8.48 22.33 -25.44
CA GLU A 355 -7.07 21.96 -25.49
C GLU A 355 -6.44 22.54 -26.75
N TRP A 356 -5.20 23.03 -26.63
CA TRP A 356 -4.37 23.38 -27.78
C TRP A 356 -2.90 23.12 -27.47
N SER A 357 -2.14 22.77 -28.49
CA SER A 357 -0.68 22.67 -28.43
C SER A 357 -0.04 23.85 -29.14
N MET A 358 1.00 24.45 -28.56
CA MET A 358 1.76 25.49 -29.24
C MET A 358 3.24 25.50 -28.87
N ARG A 359 4.04 26.10 -29.75
CA ARG A 359 5.47 26.35 -29.58
C ARG A 359 5.79 27.78 -29.99
N THR A 360 6.49 28.50 -29.13
CA THR A 360 7.01 29.84 -29.43
C THR A 360 8.14 30.23 -28.49
N ASN A 361 8.94 31.21 -28.90
CA ASN A 361 9.89 31.94 -28.04
C ASN A 361 9.50 33.43 -27.86
N ASN A 362 8.36 33.82 -28.43
CA ASN A 362 7.86 35.19 -28.38
C ASN A 362 6.76 35.33 -27.32
N ASN A 363 6.48 36.55 -26.90
CA ASN A 363 5.24 36.82 -26.17
C ASN A 363 4.04 36.59 -27.09
N TYR A 364 2.94 36.12 -26.50
CA TYR A 364 1.71 35.83 -27.20
C TYR A 364 0.50 36.11 -26.31
N ASP A 365 -0.66 36.25 -26.95
CA ASP A 365 -1.96 36.30 -26.29
C ASP A 365 -2.88 35.30 -26.97
N VAL A 366 -3.44 34.36 -26.21
CA VAL A 366 -4.51 33.48 -26.69
C VAL A 366 -5.84 34.02 -26.16
N TYR A 367 -6.82 34.18 -27.05
CA TYR A 367 -8.18 34.57 -26.68
C TYR A 367 -9.18 33.50 -27.09
N ILE A 368 -9.98 33.06 -26.13
CA ILE A 368 -11.14 32.20 -26.38
C ILE A 368 -12.39 33.03 -26.24
N HIS A 369 -13.07 33.24 -27.36
CA HIS A 369 -14.32 33.99 -27.41
C HIS A 369 -15.49 33.11 -26.97
N VAL A 370 -16.24 33.56 -25.98
CA VAL A 370 -17.40 32.82 -25.44
C VAL A 370 -18.61 33.75 -25.30
N THR A 371 -19.81 33.21 -25.51
CA THR A 371 -21.06 33.90 -25.16
C THR A 371 -21.46 33.46 -23.77
N THR A 372 -21.82 34.41 -22.89
CA THR A 372 -22.43 34.16 -21.59
C THR A 372 -23.88 34.62 -21.55
N ASN A 373 -24.58 34.34 -20.46
CA ASN A 373 -25.92 34.88 -20.18
C ASN A 373 -25.97 36.41 -20.04
N VAL A 374 -24.83 37.09 -19.89
CA VAL A 374 -24.73 38.55 -19.74
C VAL A 374 -24.20 39.23 -21.00
N GLY A 375 -23.37 38.57 -21.80
CA GLY A 375 -22.83 39.11 -23.05
C GLY A 375 -21.64 38.30 -23.57
N GLU A 376 -20.90 38.86 -24.52
CA GLU A 376 -19.67 38.23 -25.02
C GLU A 376 -18.52 38.42 -24.03
N ARG A 377 -17.67 37.41 -23.89
CA ARG A 377 -16.45 37.43 -23.08
C ARG A 377 -15.27 36.88 -23.86
N PHE A 378 -14.07 37.29 -23.45
CA PHE A 378 -12.80 36.79 -23.95
C PHE A 378 -11.99 36.24 -22.78
N LEU A 379 -11.83 34.92 -22.73
CA LEU A 379 -10.85 34.31 -21.83
C LEU A 379 -9.47 34.49 -22.45
N HIS A 380 -8.59 35.20 -21.76
CA HIS A 380 -7.33 35.75 -22.25
C HIS A 380 -6.16 35.09 -21.52
N TYR A 381 -5.32 34.39 -22.26
CA TYR A 381 -4.20 33.64 -21.70
C TYR A 381 -2.85 34.18 -22.19
N THR A 382 -1.91 34.43 -21.28
CA THR A 382 -0.58 35.00 -21.59
C THR A 382 0.57 34.26 -20.89
N PRO A 383 1.83 34.38 -21.37
CA PRO A 383 2.98 33.67 -20.80
C PRO A 383 3.55 34.38 -19.56
N ILE A 384 2.73 34.58 -18.53
CA ILE A 384 3.14 35.12 -17.23
C ILE A 384 2.74 34.16 -16.10
N ASP A 385 3.42 34.25 -14.97
CA ASP A 385 3.29 33.29 -13.84
C ASP A 385 2.15 33.61 -12.86
N HIS A 386 1.25 34.55 -13.19
CA HIS A 386 0.13 34.93 -12.33
C HIS A 386 -1.08 35.42 -13.12
N ASP A 387 -2.26 35.36 -12.51
CA ASP A 387 -3.49 35.88 -13.08
C ASP A 387 -3.63 37.40 -12.82
N ILE A 388 -4.14 38.14 -13.80
CA ILE A 388 -4.37 39.59 -13.71
C ILE A 388 -5.83 39.89 -13.26
N GLY A 389 -6.73 38.92 -13.40
CA GLY A 389 -8.16 39.05 -13.06
C GLY A 389 -9.06 39.30 -14.26
N GLY A 390 -10.34 39.60 -14.00
CA GLY A 390 -11.35 39.79 -15.05
C GLY A 390 -12.17 41.09 -14.92
N THR A 391 -12.32 41.79 -16.04
CA THR A 391 -13.21 42.95 -16.21
C THR A 391 -13.86 42.91 -17.59
N ASP A 392 -15.16 43.19 -17.71
CA ASP A 392 -15.90 43.18 -18.98
C ASP A 392 -15.14 43.91 -20.12
N PRO A 393 -14.79 43.22 -21.24
CA PRO A 393 -15.18 41.86 -21.63
C PRO A 393 -14.12 40.76 -21.41
N TYR A 394 -12.99 41.03 -20.74
CA TYR A 394 -11.84 40.12 -20.62
C TYR A 394 -11.75 39.43 -19.26
N VAL A 395 -11.35 38.16 -19.26
CA VAL A 395 -10.96 37.41 -18.06
C VAL A 395 -9.59 36.82 -18.31
N HIS A 396 -8.60 37.20 -17.51
CA HIS A 396 -7.20 36.87 -17.75
C HIS A 396 -6.67 35.76 -16.85
N HIS A 397 -5.98 34.79 -17.45
CA HIS A 397 -5.20 33.75 -16.76
C HIS A 397 -3.75 33.65 -17.28
N GLY A 398 -2.79 33.42 -16.38
CA GLY A 398 -1.40 33.17 -16.72
C GLY A 398 -1.16 31.71 -17.12
N LEU A 399 -0.31 31.47 -18.13
CA LEU A 399 0.14 30.14 -18.57
C LEU A 399 1.59 29.82 -18.13
N GLY A 400 2.20 30.71 -17.35
CA GLY A 400 3.59 30.59 -16.91
C GLY A 400 4.59 31.16 -17.92
N SER A 401 5.63 31.82 -17.44
CA SER A 401 6.68 32.43 -18.26
C SER A 401 7.52 31.41 -19.02
N ASN A 402 7.55 30.15 -18.56
CA ASN A 402 8.21 29.03 -19.23
C ASN A 402 7.48 28.52 -20.49
N SER A 403 6.25 28.94 -20.74
CA SER A 403 5.47 28.55 -21.93
C SER A 403 6.05 29.07 -23.26
N LYS A 404 6.97 30.03 -23.22
CA LYS A 404 7.66 30.62 -24.39
C LYS A 404 9.14 30.23 -24.48
N ASN A 405 9.46 28.96 -24.24
CA ASN A 405 10.83 28.44 -24.23
C ASN A 405 11.24 27.69 -25.51
N ASP A 406 10.51 27.90 -26.61
CA ASP A 406 10.67 27.21 -27.89
C ASP A 406 10.47 25.67 -27.85
N ASN A 407 9.89 25.13 -26.78
CA ASN A 407 9.38 23.77 -26.73
C ASN A 407 7.86 23.74 -27.00
N TRP A 408 7.37 22.54 -27.34
CA TRP A 408 5.93 22.28 -27.43
C TRP A 408 5.32 22.19 -26.04
N HIS A 409 4.26 22.96 -25.83
CA HIS A 409 3.41 22.91 -24.65
C HIS A 409 1.98 22.61 -25.09
N THR A 410 1.28 21.80 -24.30
CA THR A 410 -0.14 21.54 -24.48
C THR A 410 -0.88 22.12 -23.29
N PHE A 411 -1.87 22.96 -23.56
CA PHE A 411 -2.68 23.63 -22.56
C PHE A 411 -4.09 23.08 -22.63
N THR A 412 -4.63 22.69 -21.48
CA THR A 412 -6.01 22.22 -21.34
C THR A 412 -6.70 23.09 -20.30
N ARG A 413 -7.80 23.74 -20.67
CA ARG A 413 -8.52 24.72 -19.83
C ARG A 413 -10.01 24.43 -19.77
N ASN A 414 -10.60 24.51 -18.57
CA ASN A 414 -12.04 24.52 -18.39
C ASN A 414 -12.58 25.95 -18.47
N LEU A 415 -13.21 26.28 -19.59
CA LEU A 415 -13.70 27.64 -19.85
C LEU A 415 -14.82 28.07 -18.90
N LYS A 416 -15.56 27.13 -18.30
CA LYS A 416 -16.59 27.46 -17.28
C LYS A 416 -15.94 27.86 -15.97
N GLU A 417 -14.93 27.11 -15.53
CA GLU A 417 -14.20 27.38 -14.29
C GLU A 417 -13.40 28.67 -14.40
N ASP A 418 -12.68 28.86 -15.52
CA ASP A 418 -11.92 30.06 -15.80
C ASP A 418 -12.81 31.31 -15.79
N LEU A 419 -14.00 31.23 -16.42
CA LEU A 419 -14.97 32.32 -16.36
C LEU A 419 -15.45 32.59 -14.93
N ASN A 420 -15.74 31.53 -14.17
CA ASN A 420 -16.30 31.61 -12.82
C ASN A 420 -15.32 32.20 -11.80
N ASP A 421 -14.00 32.09 -12.01
CA ASP A 421 -12.97 32.64 -11.11
C ASP A 421 -13.14 34.14 -10.87
N TYR A 422 -13.55 34.88 -11.89
CA TYR A 422 -13.67 36.34 -11.82
C TYR A 422 -15.09 36.85 -12.10
N LEU A 423 -15.93 36.05 -12.75
CA LEU A 423 -17.31 36.38 -13.09
C LEU A 423 -18.27 35.26 -12.63
N PRO A 424 -18.35 34.95 -11.32
CA PRO A 424 -19.06 33.78 -10.81
C PRO A 424 -20.58 33.78 -11.00
N ASN A 425 -21.15 34.93 -11.38
CA ASN A 425 -22.58 35.07 -11.65
C ASN A 425 -22.92 34.91 -13.15
N GLU A 426 -21.91 34.72 -14.00
CA GLU A 426 -22.10 34.52 -15.42
C GLU A 426 -22.08 33.03 -15.77
N THR A 427 -22.99 32.64 -16.66
CA THR A 427 -23.07 31.26 -17.16
C THR A 427 -22.62 31.24 -18.60
N LEU A 428 -21.60 30.44 -18.90
CA LEU A 428 -21.11 30.22 -20.26
C LEU A 428 -22.19 29.48 -21.07
N ILE A 429 -22.60 30.08 -22.19
CA ILE A 429 -23.62 29.57 -23.11
C ILE A 429 -22.96 28.83 -24.28
N SER A 430 -21.96 29.43 -24.92
CA SER A 430 -21.26 28.81 -26.04
C SER A 430 -19.80 29.23 -26.19
N VAL A 431 -18.98 28.36 -26.77
CA VAL A 431 -17.62 28.64 -27.21
C VAL A 431 -17.64 28.94 -28.70
N ASN A 432 -17.06 30.07 -29.07
CA ASN A 432 -17.31 30.68 -30.37
C ASN A 432 -16.07 30.76 -31.26
N LYS A 433 -14.87 30.98 -30.72
CA LYS A 433 -13.66 31.20 -31.53
C LYS A 433 -12.38 31.04 -30.71
N PHE A 434 -11.32 30.57 -31.36
CA PHE A 434 -9.94 30.64 -30.89
C PHE A 434 -9.16 31.72 -31.66
N MET A 435 -8.44 32.59 -30.95
CA MET A 435 -7.59 33.61 -31.54
C MET A 435 -6.22 33.63 -30.86
N LEU A 436 -5.19 33.94 -31.63
CA LEU A 436 -3.82 34.06 -31.14
C LEU A 436 -3.18 35.34 -31.68
N ARG A 437 -2.64 36.19 -30.81
CA ARG A 437 -1.74 37.30 -31.15
C ARG A 437 -0.31 36.87 -30.85
N GLY A 438 0.61 37.09 -31.80
CA GLY A 438 1.99 36.63 -31.67
C GLY A 438 2.41 35.64 -32.75
N ASN A 439 3.71 35.43 -32.85
CA ASN A 439 4.30 34.42 -33.74
C ASN A 439 4.37 33.09 -32.99
N ALA A 440 3.79 32.03 -33.56
CA ALA A 440 3.75 30.71 -32.93
C ALA A 440 3.56 29.60 -33.97
N ARG A 441 3.94 28.39 -33.59
CA ARG A 441 3.45 27.16 -34.22
C ARG A 441 2.36 26.57 -33.33
N VAL A 442 1.24 26.16 -33.91
CA VAL A 442 0.06 25.69 -33.19
C VAL A 442 -0.44 24.39 -33.81
N ASP A 443 -0.95 23.51 -32.96
CA ASP A 443 -1.46 22.19 -33.34
C ASP A 443 -2.51 21.69 -32.32
N ASP A 444 -3.27 20.65 -32.66
CA ASP A 444 -4.23 19.95 -31.81
C ASP A 444 -5.24 20.84 -31.05
N ILE A 445 -5.87 21.81 -31.75
CA ILE A 445 -6.92 22.66 -31.15
C ILE A 445 -8.24 21.88 -31.15
N LYS A 446 -8.76 21.56 -29.96
CA LYS A 446 -10.02 20.81 -29.80
C LYS A 446 -10.86 21.28 -28.62
N LEU A 447 -12.18 21.06 -28.71
CA LEU A 447 -13.12 21.17 -27.59
C LEU A 447 -13.62 19.79 -27.16
N MET A 448 -13.68 19.57 -25.85
CA MET A 448 -14.12 18.31 -25.23
C MET A 448 -15.31 18.55 -24.30
N GLY A 449 -16.21 17.57 -24.26
CA GLY A 449 -17.36 17.55 -23.35
C GLY A 449 -16.99 16.98 -21.99
N TYR A 450 -17.86 17.23 -21.01
CA TYR A 450 -17.91 16.43 -19.79
C TYR A 450 -18.93 15.32 -19.99
N THR A 451 -18.52 14.08 -19.80
CA THR A 451 -19.48 13.00 -19.51
C THR A 451 -19.54 12.89 -17.98
N LEU A 452 -20.70 13.18 -17.40
CA LEU A 452 -21.00 12.65 -16.08
C LEU A 452 -20.99 11.13 -16.28
N LEU A 453 -19.93 10.45 -15.84
CA LEU A 453 -20.05 9.03 -15.53
C LEU A 453 -21.25 8.95 -14.59
N GLY A 454 -22.32 8.27 -15.02
CA GLY A 454 -23.45 8.05 -14.13
C GLY A 454 -22.91 7.45 -12.84
N ASP A 455 -23.44 7.87 -11.68
CA ASP A 455 -23.00 7.46 -10.35
C ASP A 455 -22.42 6.05 -10.40
N ASP A 456 -21.12 5.92 -10.12
CA ASP A 456 -20.55 4.60 -10.01
C ASP A 456 -21.24 3.90 -8.85
N THR A 457 -21.89 2.78 -9.17
CA THR A 457 -22.65 1.97 -8.21
C THR A 457 -22.07 0.56 -8.10
N THR A 458 -20.94 0.30 -8.77
CA THR A 458 -20.33 -1.02 -8.80
C THR A 458 -19.25 -1.07 -7.72
N PRO A 459 -19.34 -1.99 -6.75
CA PRO A 459 -18.31 -2.07 -5.71
C PRO A 459 -16.99 -2.67 -6.20
N PRO A 460 -15.85 -2.26 -5.61
CA PRO A 460 -14.54 -2.81 -5.94
C PRO A 460 -14.40 -4.28 -5.52
N VAL A 461 -13.50 -5.01 -6.19
CA VAL A 461 -13.22 -6.44 -5.94
C VAL A 461 -11.82 -6.61 -5.36
N ILE A 462 -11.73 -7.17 -4.15
CA ILE A 462 -10.46 -7.47 -3.45
C ILE A 462 -9.96 -8.88 -3.83
N GLN A 463 -8.67 -8.98 -4.14
CA GLN A 463 -7.93 -10.23 -4.38
C GLN A 463 -6.75 -10.34 -3.39
N LEU A 464 -6.71 -11.40 -2.59
CA LEU A 464 -5.62 -11.60 -1.62
C LEU A 464 -4.30 -12.00 -2.33
N ASP A 465 -3.20 -11.41 -1.88
CA ASP A 465 -1.86 -11.80 -2.33
C ASP A 465 -1.36 -12.93 -1.43
N GLY A 466 -1.11 -14.11 -1.99
CA GLY A 466 -0.74 -15.30 -1.21
C GLY A 466 -1.93 -16.02 -0.57
N ASP A 467 -1.66 -16.97 0.32
CA ASP A 467 -2.68 -17.93 0.78
C ASP A 467 -3.74 -17.29 1.67
N GLN A 468 -5.01 -17.62 1.42
CA GLN A 468 -6.13 -17.22 2.29
C GLN A 468 -6.08 -17.92 3.66
N PHE A 469 -5.49 -19.11 3.73
CA PHE A 469 -5.37 -19.89 4.95
C PHE A 469 -3.90 -20.13 5.23
N ILE A 470 -3.39 -19.57 6.33
CA ILE A 470 -1.99 -19.70 6.74
C ILE A 470 -1.95 -20.54 8.01
N THR A 471 -1.12 -21.58 8.01
CA THR A 471 -0.85 -22.38 9.22
C THR A 471 0.53 -22.06 9.74
N LEU A 472 0.62 -21.71 11.02
CA LEU A 472 1.87 -21.42 11.72
C LEU A 472 2.01 -22.32 12.94
N SER A 473 3.24 -22.72 13.26
CA SER A 473 3.57 -23.26 14.58
C SER A 473 3.57 -22.14 15.62
N LYS A 474 3.29 -22.47 16.87
CA LYS A 474 3.29 -21.52 17.98
C LYS A 474 4.64 -20.82 18.10
N GLY A 475 4.60 -19.49 18.06
CA GLY A 475 5.76 -18.62 18.13
C GLY A 475 6.41 -18.34 16.77
N GLU A 476 5.92 -18.92 15.66
CA GLU A 476 6.36 -18.53 14.32
C GLU A 476 5.94 -17.09 14.00
N VAL A 477 6.69 -16.45 13.11
CA VAL A 477 6.43 -15.07 12.69
C VAL A 477 5.34 -15.10 11.63
N TYR A 478 4.25 -14.38 11.87
CA TYR A 478 3.27 -14.10 10.85
C TYR A 478 3.75 -12.95 9.96
N VAL A 479 3.82 -13.18 8.65
CA VAL A 479 4.09 -12.15 7.64
C VAL A 479 2.83 -11.98 6.80
N GLU A 480 2.25 -10.78 6.87
CA GLU A 480 1.08 -10.44 6.08
C GLU A 480 1.47 -10.24 4.61
N ALA A 481 0.84 -11.00 3.71
CA ALA A 481 1.19 -11.00 2.30
C ALA A 481 0.47 -9.92 1.47
N GLY A 482 -0.51 -9.21 2.05
CA GLY A 482 -1.22 -8.12 1.39
C GLY A 482 -2.42 -8.57 0.55
N ALA A 483 -2.95 -7.65 -0.24
CA ALA A 483 -4.02 -7.84 -1.20
C ALA A 483 -3.96 -6.74 -2.27
N THR A 484 -4.51 -7.02 -3.45
CA THR A 484 -4.76 -6.08 -4.55
C THR A 484 -6.26 -5.92 -4.79
N ALA A 485 -6.67 -4.88 -5.51
CA ALA A 485 -8.08 -4.68 -5.85
C ALA A 485 -8.27 -4.06 -7.24
N THR A 486 -9.43 -4.32 -7.85
CA THR A 486 -9.82 -3.77 -9.15
C THR A 486 -11.24 -3.23 -9.09
N ASP A 487 -11.49 -2.19 -9.89
CA ASP A 487 -12.79 -1.55 -10.04
C ASP A 487 -13.00 -1.10 -11.50
N ASN A 488 -14.24 -0.76 -11.90
CA ASN A 488 -14.55 -0.26 -13.24
C ASN A 488 -14.22 1.23 -13.45
N SER A 489 -14.22 2.04 -12.40
CA SER A 489 -13.97 3.49 -12.47
C SER A 489 -12.71 3.89 -11.73
N ASP A 490 -12.36 3.19 -10.65
CA ASP A 490 -11.17 3.48 -9.85
C ASP A 490 -9.91 2.78 -10.37
N SER A 491 -8.78 3.48 -10.26
CA SER A 491 -7.46 2.93 -10.61
C SER A 491 -6.99 1.92 -9.55
N VAL A 492 -6.21 0.91 -9.94
CA VAL A 492 -5.61 -0.04 -8.99
C VAL A 492 -4.83 0.67 -7.89
N ALA A 493 -4.09 1.74 -8.23
CA ALA A 493 -3.30 2.50 -7.27
C ALA A 493 -4.15 3.23 -6.21
N SER A 494 -5.31 3.79 -6.59
CA SER A 494 -6.23 4.45 -5.64
C SER A 494 -6.88 3.43 -4.70
N LEU A 495 -7.28 2.27 -5.24
CA LEU A 495 -7.85 1.19 -4.45
C LEU A 495 -6.85 0.57 -3.47
N GLU A 496 -5.60 0.35 -3.90
CA GLU A 496 -4.53 -0.14 -3.02
C GLU A 496 -4.24 0.84 -1.88
N ALA A 497 -4.27 2.15 -2.14
CA ALA A 497 -4.08 3.17 -1.11
C ALA A 497 -5.25 3.25 -0.12
N ALA A 498 -6.47 2.95 -0.56
CA ALA A 498 -7.68 2.96 0.26
C ALA A 498 -7.92 1.63 1.02
N MET A 499 -7.14 0.58 0.76
CA MET A 499 -7.35 -0.73 1.36
C MET A 499 -6.92 -0.76 2.84
N GLU A 500 -7.85 -1.14 3.71
CA GLU A 500 -7.62 -1.33 5.14
C GLU A 500 -7.38 -2.81 5.45
N ILE A 501 -6.19 -3.13 5.96
CA ILE A 501 -5.81 -4.49 6.38
C ILE A 501 -5.67 -4.53 7.90
N ASP A 502 -6.60 -5.19 8.60
CA ASP A 502 -6.52 -5.41 10.05
C ASP A 502 -6.05 -6.83 10.37
N ASN A 503 -4.78 -6.95 10.75
CA ASN A 503 -4.19 -8.18 11.29
C ASN A 503 -3.93 -8.13 12.81
N SER A 504 -4.40 -7.09 13.50
CA SER A 504 -4.08 -6.82 14.91
C SER A 504 -4.51 -7.92 15.86
N SER A 505 -5.50 -8.73 15.46
CA SER A 505 -5.98 -9.86 16.25
C SER A 505 -4.99 -11.04 16.30
N VAL A 506 -4.07 -11.15 15.33
CA VAL A 506 -3.18 -12.31 15.16
C VAL A 506 -2.14 -12.37 16.30
N ASN A 507 -2.23 -13.41 17.13
CA ASN A 507 -1.25 -13.67 18.19
C ASN A 507 -0.62 -15.05 18.03
N THR A 508 0.56 -15.11 17.42
CA THR A 508 1.24 -16.38 17.14
C THR A 508 1.75 -17.12 18.36
N ASN A 509 1.72 -16.52 19.56
CA ASN A 509 2.10 -17.20 20.80
C ASN A 509 0.95 -18.02 21.42
N VAL A 510 -0.27 -17.84 20.92
CA VAL A 510 -1.46 -18.52 21.44
C VAL A 510 -2.03 -19.39 20.31
N PRO A 511 -2.09 -20.72 20.48
CA PRO A 511 -2.76 -21.58 19.52
C PRO A 511 -4.22 -21.16 19.35
N GLY A 512 -4.66 -21.01 18.10
CA GLY A 512 -5.96 -20.43 17.78
C GLY A 512 -6.04 -20.01 16.32
N ARG A 513 -7.25 -19.64 15.89
CA ARG A 513 -7.48 -19.08 14.54
C ARG A 513 -7.75 -17.60 14.66
N TYR A 514 -6.99 -16.84 13.91
CA TYR A 514 -7.04 -15.39 13.87
C TYR A 514 -7.55 -14.96 12.51
N LYS A 515 -8.41 -13.94 12.52
CA LYS A 515 -9.02 -13.40 11.31
C LYS A 515 -8.31 -12.10 10.98
N VAL A 516 -7.76 -12.04 9.78
CA VAL A 516 -7.28 -10.82 9.16
C VAL A 516 -8.37 -10.33 8.21
N THR A 517 -8.76 -9.07 8.31
CA THR A 517 -9.80 -8.47 7.46
C THR A 517 -9.20 -7.51 6.46
N TYR A 518 -9.79 -7.49 5.26
CA TYR A 518 -9.44 -6.58 4.17
C TYR A 518 -10.73 -5.86 3.76
N ASP A 519 -10.78 -4.58 4.07
CA ASP A 519 -11.91 -3.69 3.79
C ASP A 519 -11.47 -2.61 2.81
N LEU A 520 -12.39 -2.23 1.92
CA LEU A 520 -12.13 -1.25 0.86
C LEU A 520 -13.44 -0.58 0.46
N THR A 521 -13.38 0.75 0.29
CA THR A 521 -14.44 1.55 -0.33
C THR A 521 -13.82 2.30 -1.49
N ASP A 522 -14.47 2.27 -2.65
CA ASP A 522 -14.04 3.06 -3.80
C ASP A 522 -14.27 4.57 -3.60
N SER A 523 -13.83 5.38 -4.56
CA SER A 523 -14.01 6.83 -4.52
C SER A 523 -15.48 7.26 -4.56
N ALA A 524 -16.34 6.45 -5.17
CA ALA A 524 -17.79 6.69 -5.28
C ALA A 524 -18.59 6.27 -4.03
N GLY A 525 -17.94 5.69 -3.02
CA GLY A 525 -18.56 5.26 -1.77
C GLY A 525 -19.16 3.84 -1.80
N ASN A 526 -18.92 3.06 -2.86
CA ASN A 526 -19.31 1.65 -2.90
C ASN A 526 -18.32 0.81 -2.10
N HIS A 527 -18.84 0.03 -1.15
CA HIS A 527 -18.05 -0.84 -0.30
C HIS A 527 -17.83 -2.21 -0.94
N ALA A 528 -16.56 -2.62 -1.06
CA ALA A 528 -16.19 -3.99 -1.42
C ALA A 528 -16.82 -4.98 -0.44
N LYS A 529 -17.07 -6.20 -0.92
CA LYS A 529 -17.29 -7.32 -0.01
C LYS A 529 -15.99 -7.61 0.73
N THR A 530 -16.00 -7.42 2.06
CA THR A 530 -14.82 -7.68 2.92
C THR A 530 -14.23 -9.06 2.63
N ALA A 531 -12.92 -9.10 2.34
CA ALA A 531 -12.17 -10.34 2.20
C ALA A 531 -11.52 -10.72 3.53
N TYR A 532 -11.20 -12.01 3.70
CA TYR A 532 -10.66 -12.52 4.94
C TYR A 532 -9.53 -13.51 4.69
N ARG A 533 -8.46 -13.37 5.48
CA ARG A 533 -7.42 -14.39 5.66
C ARG A 533 -7.52 -14.98 7.04
N ILE A 534 -7.37 -16.29 7.15
CA ILE A 534 -7.40 -16.99 8.43
C ILE A 534 -6.01 -17.55 8.75
N VAL A 535 -5.46 -17.10 9.87
CA VAL A 535 -4.16 -17.55 10.39
C VAL A 535 -4.42 -18.55 11.50
N THR A 536 -4.09 -19.81 11.27
CA THR A 536 -4.21 -20.90 12.24
C THR A 536 -2.86 -21.14 12.90
N VAL A 537 -2.77 -20.81 14.19
CA VAL A 537 -1.59 -21.08 15.02
C VAL A 537 -1.79 -22.42 15.71
N ARG A 538 -0.90 -23.38 15.45
CA ARG A 538 -0.90 -24.73 16.03
C ARG A 538 0.20 -24.84 17.08
N ASP A 539 -0.07 -25.55 18.17
CA ASP A 539 1.02 -25.98 19.05
C ASP A 539 1.64 -27.22 18.40
N ASP A 540 2.84 -27.08 17.83
CA ASP A 540 3.61 -28.17 17.23
C ASP A 540 4.00 -29.25 18.25
N LYS A 541 3.76 -29.01 19.54
CA LYS A 541 3.85 -30.01 20.61
C LYS A 541 2.64 -30.93 20.73
N ASP A 542 1.56 -30.69 19.97
CA ASP A 542 0.42 -31.61 19.90
C ASP A 542 0.66 -32.77 18.91
N SER A 543 1.84 -32.87 18.25
CA SER A 543 2.33 -34.17 17.75
C SER A 543 2.73 -35.04 18.96
N VAL A 544 1.75 -35.73 19.54
CA VAL A 544 1.90 -36.73 20.62
C VAL A 544 2.66 -36.18 21.85
N GLY A 545 2.10 -35.15 22.50
CA GLY A 545 2.65 -34.60 23.74
C GLY A 545 1.56 -34.27 24.76
N ILE A 546 1.42 -35.12 25.78
CA ILE A 546 0.56 -34.91 26.97
C ILE A 546 0.63 -33.44 27.43
N ARG A 547 -0.50 -32.71 27.40
CA ARG A 547 -0.56 -31.36 27.99
C ARG A 547 -0.14 -31.42 29.46
N LYS A 548 0.87 -30.64 29.82
CA LYS A 548 1.15 -30.28 31.23
C LYS A 548 0.01 -29.37 31.70
N PHE A 549 -0.71 -29.81 32.73
CA PHE A 549 -1.75 -29.03 33.41
C PHE A 549 -1.22 -27.65 33.83
N TYR A 550 -1.77 -26.57 33.27
CA TYR A 550 -1.61 -25.23 33.83
C TYR A 550 -2.57 -25.10 35.02
N SER A 551 -2.06 -25.36 36.22
CA SER A 551 -2.69 -24.85 37.43
C SER A 551 -2.34 -23.37 37.55
N GLU A 552 -3.28 -22.48 37.27
CA GLU A 552 -3.40 -21.14 37.89
C GLU A 552 -4.51 -20.34 37.19
N ASN A 553 -5.75 -20.61 37.60
CA ASN A 553 -6.76 -19.63 38.02
C ASN A 553 -8.12 -20.31 38.10
N LYS A 554 -8.74 -20.21 39.27
CA LYS A 554 -9.92 -20.99 39.67
C LYS A 554 -11.19 -20.42 39.02
N SER A 555 -11.70 -21.09 37.98
CA SER A 555 -13.14 -21.09 37.63
C SER A 555 -13.63 -22.31 36.82
N SER A 556 -12.80 -23.33 36.58
CA SER A 556 -13.10 -24.55 35.81
C SER A 556 -13.03 -25.80 36.70
N GLY A 557 -14.04 -26.68 36.64
CA GLY A 557 -14.05 -27.99 37.28
C GLY A 557 -13.56 -29.09 36.34
N THR A 558 -12.60 -29.90 36.76
CA THR A 558 -12.26 -31.15 36.05
C THR A 558 -13.20 -32.26 36.52
N ILE A 559 -13.95 -32.84 35.59
CA ILE A 559 -15.00 -33.82 35.82
C ILE A 559 -14.55 -35.16 35.25
N PHE A 560 -14.46 -36.18 36.09
CA PHE A 560 -14.04 -37.52 35.68
C PHE A 560 -15.24 -38.45 35.54
N ILE A 561 -15.35 -39.10 34.39
CA ILE A 561 -16.43 -40.03 34.08
C ILE A 561 -15.81 -41.38 33.71
N SER A 562 -16.40 -42.49 34.18
CA SER A 562 -15.96 -43.86 33.85
C SER A 562 -17.18 -44.74 33.53
N PRO A 563 -17.06 -45.76 32.66
CA PRO A 563 -18.16 -46.70 32.41
C PRO A 563 -18.58 -47.45 33.68
N SER A 564 -17.66 -47.68 34.61
CA SER A 564 -17.91 -48.31 35.91
C SER A 564 -18.02 -47.30 37.05
N GLY A 565 -18.15 -46.00 36.74
CA GLY A 565 -18.27 -44.96 37.74
C GLY A 565 -19.53 -45.13 38.60
N SER A 566 -19.41 -44.88 39.90
CA SER A 566 -20.53 -44.94 40.84
C SER A 566 -20.54 -43.78 41.84
N GLY A 567 -19.56 -42.87 41.76
CA GLY A 567 -19.47 -41.71 42.64
C GLY A 567 -20.37 -40.58 42.16
N THR A 568 -20.83 -39.72 43.09
CA THR A 568 -21.46 -38.43 42.78
C THR A 568 -20.45 -37.26 42.82
N GLU A 569 -19.19 -37.56 43.14
CA GLU A 569 -18.12 -36.57 43.36
C GLU A 569 -17.33 -36.23 42.08
N CYS A 570 -17.43 -37.07 41.05
CA CYS A 570 -16.78 -36.91 39.74
C CYS A 570 -15.28 -36.60 39.78
N THR A 571 -14.55 -37.15 40.75
CA THR A 571 -13.10 -36.95 40.89
C THR A 571 -12.33 -38.09 40.23
N GLN A 572 -11.02 -37.90 40.00
CA GLN A 572 -10.18 -38.95 39.40
C GLN A 572 -10.22 -40.28 40.17
N SER A 573 -10.23 -40.22 41.51
CA SER A 573 -10.32 -41.39 42.39
C SER A 573 -11.72 -41.98 42.50
N ARG A 574 -12.75 -41.18 42.26
CA ARG A 574 -14.17 -41.55 42.40
C ARG A 574 -14.95 -40.98 41.22
N PRO A 575 -14.73 -41.54 40.01
CA PRO A 575 -15.35 -41.02 38.79
C PRO A 575 -16.87 -41.25 38.82
N CYS A 576 -17.56 -40.36 38.15
CA CYS A 576 -19.00 -40.43 37.98
C CYS A 576 -19.40 -41.45 36.93
N ASN A 577 -20.63 -41.97 37.08
CA ASN A 577 -21.24 -42.81 36.06
C ASN A 577 -21.59 -41.97 34.82
N PHE A 578 -21.37 -42.53 33.64
CA PHE A 578 -21.74 -41.89 32.37
C PHE A 578 -23.24 -41.56 32.25
N SER A 579 -24.14 -42.39 32.80
CA SER A 579 -25.60 -42.16 32.77
C SER A 579 -26.04 -40.91 33.56
N LYS A 580 -25.13 -40.36 34.38
CA LYS A 580 -25.35 -39.11 35.12
C LYS A 580 -24.95 -37.86 34.33
N LEU A 581 -24.30 -38.00 33.18
CA LEU A 581 -24.00 -36.91 32.26
C LEU A 581 -25.17 -36.79 31.27
N SER A 582 -25.97 -35.74 31.35
CA SER A 582 -26.97 -35.42 30.31
C SER A 582 -27.42 -33.97 30.44
N ALA A 583 -27.84 -33.38 29.32
CA ALA A 583 -28.33 -32.00 29.22
C ALA A 583 -29.71 -31.76 29.87
N ASP A 584 -30.46 -32.80 30.26
CA ASP A 584 -31.77 -32.62 30.90
C ASP A 584 -31.62 -32.30 32.40
N LEU A 585 -31.99 -31.08 32.78
CA LEU A 585 -31.79 -30.44 34.09
C LEU A 585 -32.73 -30.99 35.18
N THR A 586 -32.72 -32.30 35.42
CA THR A 586 -33.32 -32.89 36.62
C THR A 586 -32.27 -32.96 37.74
N ASN A 587 -32.71 -32.81 39.00
CA ASN A 587 -31.86 -32.59 40.19
C ASN A 587 -30.77 -33.65 40.50
N ASP A 588 -30.64 -34.70 39.69
CA ASP A 588 -29.75 -35.84 39.93
C ASP A 588 -28.64 -36.02 38.85
N ARG A 589 -28.44 -35.04 37.94
CA ARG A 589 -27.45 -35.07 36.84
C ARG A 589 -26.29 -34.09 37.02
N ILE A 590 -25.15 -34.38 36.40
CA ILE A 590 -23.92 -33.59 36.50
C ILE A 590 -24.07 -32.34 35.63
N LYS A 591 -24.05 -31.17 36.25
CA LYS A 591 -24.04 -29.89 35.54
C LYS A 591 -22.63 -29.63 34.99
N ILE A 592 -22.55 -29.35 33.69
CA ILE A 592 -21.33 -28.90 33.02
C ILE A 592 -21.44 -27.39 32.81
N GLU A 593 -20.41 -26.65 33.21
CA GLU A 593 -20.35 -25.19 33.11
C GLU A 593 -19.26 -24.75 32.10
N PRO A 594 -19.38 -23.54 31.50
CA PRO A 594 -18.35 -23.02 30.61
C PRO A 594 -16.94 -23.05 31.23
N GLY A 595 -15.98 -23.64 30.51
CA GLY A 595 -14.60 -23.82 30.96
C GLY A 595 -14.32 -25.17 31.60
N ASP A 596 -15.33 -26.00 31.87
CA ASP A 596 -15.13 -27.35 32.43
C ASP A 596 -14.38 -28.28 31.47
N ILE A 597 -13.64 -29.21 32.07
CA ILE A 597 -12.94 -30.29 31.35
C ILE A 597 -13.52 -31.61 31.81
N VAL A 598 -14.18 -32.32 30.91
CA VAL A 598 -14.75 -33.65 31.11
C VAL A 598 -13.77 -34.70 30.59
N LEU A 599 -13.16 -35.43 31.52
CA LEU A 599 -12.20 -36.50 31.26
C LEU A 599 -12.89 -37.87 31.33
N PHE A 600 -13.01 -38.53 30.18
CA PHE A 600 -13.49 -39.90 30.08
C PHE A 600 -12.37 -40.90 30.39
N ARG A 601 -12.64 -41.81 31.31
CA ARG A 601 -11.71 -42.88 31.68
C ARG A 601 -11.82 -44.07 30.73
N ALA A 602 -10.77 -44.87 30.65
CA ALA A 602 -10.67 -46.03 29.78
C ALA A 602 -11.89 -46.94 29.88
N GLY A 603 -12.39 -47.37 28.72
CA GLY A 603 -13.42 -48.40 28.61
C GLY A 603 -14.46 -48.13 27.53
N VAL A 604 -15.44 -49.03 27.48
CA VAL A 604 -16.57 -48.95 26.55
C VAL A 604 -17.77 -48.38 27.30
N TYR A 605 -18.23 -47.23 26.83
CA TYR A 605 -19.44 -46.55 27.25
C TYR A 605 -20.58 -47.05 26.38
N GLU A 606 -21.24 -48.10 26.85
CA GLU A 606 -22.38 -48.71 26.17
C GLU A 606 -23.62 -47.81 26.30
N LEU A 607 -24.22 -47.45 25.16
CA LEU A 607 -25.47 -46.70 25.11
C LEU A 607 -26.63 -47.71 25.02
N ASN A 608 -27.59 -47.65 25.94
CA ASN A 608 -28.68 -48.63 26.08
C ASN A 608 -30.07 -48.01 25.93
N VAL A 609 -31.00 -48.77 25.34
CA VAL A 609 -32.44 -48.40 25.26
C VAL A 609 -33.05 -48.35 26.65
N GLY A 610 -33.67 -47.23 27.02
CA GLY A 610 -34.40 -47.03 28.27
C GLY A 610 -33.72 -46.16 29.34
N GLU A 611 -32.46 -45.77 29.16
CA GLU A 611 -31.77 -44.82 30.07
C GLU A 611 -31.56 -43.43 29.46
N VAL A 612 -31.51 -43.32 28.13
CA VAL A 612 -31.22 -42.07 27.41
C VAL A 612 -31.93 -42.07 26.05
N GLU A 613 -32.84 -41.11 25.79
CA GLU A 613 -33.38 -40.89 24.44
C GLU A 613 -32.33 -40.20 23.53
N THR A 614 -31.52 -39.29 24.10
CA THR A 614 -30.41 -38.58 23.45
C THR A 614 -29.35 -38.18 24.48
N PHE A 615 -28.06 -38.31 24.12
CA PHE A 615 -26.94 -37.86 24.92
C PHE A 615 -26.38 -36.57 24.32
N SER A 616 -26.75 -35.44 24.92
CA SER A 616 -26.32 -34.12 24.45
C SER A 616 -25.15 -33.60 25.26
N LEU A 617 -24.04 -33.37 24.57
CA LEU A 617 -22.89 -32.60 25.02
C LEU A 617 -23.25 -31.10 24.98
N THR A 618 -23.00 -30.43 26.10
CA THR A 618 -23.24 -28.99 26.27
C THR A 618 -22.02 -28.18 25.84
N GLY A 619 -22.17 -26.85 25.81
CA GLY A 619 -21.16 -25.94 25.31
C GLY A 619 -20.68 -24.95 26.38
N GLY A 620 -19.67 -24.17 26.01
CA GLY A 620 -19.10 -23.10 26.82
C GLY A 620 -19.33 -21.73 26.20
N THR A 621 -18.32 -20.87 26.33
CA THR A 621 -18.25 -19.59 25.64
C THR A 621 -16.94 -19.48 24.88
N LYS A 622 -16.80 -18.48 24.01
CA LYS A 622 -15.54 -18.21 23.29
C LYS A 622 -14.30 -18.15 24.19
N SER A 623 -14.43 -17.57 25.40
CA SER A 623 -13.33 -17.44 26.35
C SER A 623 -13.18 -18.64 27.28
N LEU A 624 -14.22 -19.46 27.43
CA LEU A 624 -14.27 -20.61 28.33
C LEU A 624 -14.96 -21.79 27.62
N PRO A 625 -14.30 -22.43 26.65
CA PRO A 625 -14.86 -23.58 25.97
C PRO A 625 -14.97 -24.77 26.93
N VAL A 626 -15.93 -25.66 26.66
CA VAL A 626 -16.04 -26.94 27.38
C VAL A 626 -15.24 -27.99 26.61
N ILE A 627 -14.40 -28.76 27.32
CA ILE A 627 -13.56 -29.80 26.70
C ILE A 627 -14.07 -31.18 27.13
N TYR A 628 -14.34 -32.03 26.15
CA TYR A 628 -14.68 -33.44 26.30
C TYR A 628 -13.55 -34.27 25.70
N GLU A 629 -12.77 -34.96 26.54
CA GLU A 629 -11.63 -35.72 26.05
C GLU A 629 -11.39 -37.01 26.81
N SER A 630 -10.75 -37.96 26.14
CA SER A 630 -10.18 -39.12 26.84
C SER A 630 -9.13 -38.68 27.84
N TYR A 631 -9.12 -39.33 29.00
CA TYR A 631 -8.03 -39.20 29.93
C TYR A 631 -6.70 -39.56 29.21
N PRO A 632 -5.62 -38.79 29.40
CA PRO A 632 -4.40 -38.97 28.61
C PRO A 632 -3.88 -40.42 28.61
N GLY A 633 -3.70 -40.98 27.41
CA GLY A 633 -3.21 -42.34 27.21
C GLY A 633 -4.26 -43.45 27.40
N GLU A 634 -5.51 -43.11 27.71
CA GLU A 634 -6.60 -44.06 27.86
C GLU A 634 -7.45 -44.14 26.59
N ARG A 635 -7.93 -45.35 26.27
CA ARG A 635 -8.82 -45.62 25.14
C ARG A 635 -10.27 -45.57 25.59
N VAL A 636 -11.05 -44.65 25.00
CA VAL A 636 -12.47 -44.43 25.30
C VAL A 636 -13.29 -44.74 24.06
N VAL A 637 -14.34 -45.54 24.21
CA VAL A 637 -15.24 -45.93 23.12
C VAL A 637 -16.68 -45.65 23.53
N PHE A 638 -17.40 -44.84 22.76
CA PHE A 638 -18.86 -44.75 22.80
C PHE A 638 -19.45 -45.76 21.82
N ASP A 639 -20.26 -46.69 22.33
CA ASP A 639 -20.77 -47.82 21.55
C ASP A 639 -22.30 -47.86 21.60
N GLY A 640 -22.92 -47.63 20.44
CA GLY A 640 -24.38 -47.66 20.27
C GLY A 640 -24.96 -49.04 19.98
N GLY A 641 -24.15 -50.10 19.90
CA GLY A 641 -24.56 -51.40 19.35
C GLY A 641 -25.64 -52.17 20.15
N LYS A 642 -26.03 -51.67 21.33
CA LYS A 642 -27.15 -52.22 22.12
C LYS A 642 -28.48 -51.51 21.85
N ILE A 643 -28.47 -50.43 21.08
CA ILE A 643 -29.67 -49.75 20.60
C ILE A 643 -30.05 -50.43 19.29
N GLY A 644 -31.11 -51.25 19.30
CA GLY A 644 -31.54 -51.99 18.12
C GLY A 644 -31.88 -51.06 16.95
N THR A 645 -31.62 -51.51 15.72
CA THR A 645 -31.95 -50.76 14.48
C THR A 645 -33.45 -50.78 14.15
N GLU A 646 -34.24 -51.64 14.82
CA GLU A 646 -35.67 -51.90 14.52
C GLU A 646 -36.66 -51.42 15.61
N ASP A 647 -36.20 -50.97 16.78
CA ASP A 647 -37.09 -50.57 17.90
C ASP A 647 -37.59 -49.13 17.72
N ASN A 648 -38.59 -48.89 16.86
CA ASN A 648 -39.41 -47.65 16.73
C ASN A 648 -38.68 -46.27 16.63
N ALA A 649 -37.36 -46.21 16.71
CA ALA A 649 -36.51 -45.05 16.43
C ALA A 649 -36.34 -44.86 14.92
N ALA A 650 -36.70 -45.85 14.12
CA ALA A 650 -36.81 -45.74 12.67
C ALA A 650 -37.87 -44.72 12.22
N ASP A 651 -38.86 -44.39 13.06
CA ASP A 651 -39.82 -43.31 12.78
C ASP A 651 -39.27 -41.91 13.12
N ASP A 652 -38.14 -41.82 13.85
CA ASP A 652 -37.45 -40.57 14.15
C ASP A 652 -35.93 -40.72 13.92
N TRP A 653 -35.56 -41.16 12.72
CA TRP A 653 -34.19 -41.09 12.16
C TRP A 653 -33.54 -39.69 12.33
N ARG A 654 -34.33 -38.67 12.69
CA ARG A 654 -33.91 -37.30 13.02
C ARG A 654 -33.42 -37.13 14.46
N LYS A 655 -33.27 -38.17 15.27
CA LYS A 655 -32.62 -38.05 16.59
C LYS A 655 -31.31 -38.84 16.60
N GLY A 656 -30.20 -38.10 16.56
CA GLY A 656 -28.87 -38.69 16.80
C GLY A 656 -28.75 -39.13 18.26
N VAL A 657 -28.09 -40.27 18.53
CA VAL A 657 -27.91 -40.74 19.92
C VAL A 657 -26.90 -39.87 20.66
N LEU A 658 -25.76 -39.58 20.04
CA LEU A 658 -24.75 -38.64 20.54
C LEU A 658 -24.91 -37.31 19.81
N GLN A 659 -25.12 -36.24 20.56
CA GLN A 659 -25.39 -34.90 20.03
C GLN A 659 -24.49 -33.86 20.68
N LEU A 660 -24.13 -32.83 19.92
CA LEU A 660 -23.47 -31.63 20.40
C LEU A 660 -24.39 -30.44 20.17
N THR A 661 -25.12 -30.05 21.20
CA THR A 661 -26.15 -28.99 21.11
C THR A 661 -25.65 -27.63 21.58
N GLY A 662 -24.60 -27.61 22.40
CA GLY A 662 -23.98 -26.36 22.85
C GLY A 662 -22.98 -25.77 21.85
N GLU A 663 -22.55 -24.54 22.13
CA GLU A 663 -21.54 -23.82 21.34
C GLU A 663 -20.18 -23.83 22.04
N TYR A 664 -19.09 -23.64 21.30
CA TYR A 664 -17.72 -23.59 21.87
C TYR A 664 -17.34 -24.83 22.71
N ALA A 665 -17.71 -26.01 22.23
CA ALA A 665 -17.28 -27.28 22.79
C ALA A 665 -16.17 -27.93 21.95
N ILE A 666 -15.29 -28.67 22.61
CA ILE A 666 -14.23 -29.45 21.96
C ILE A 666 -14.43 -30.91 22.33
N LEU A 667 -14.68 -31.79 21.36
CA LEU A 667 -14.68 -33.24 21.54
C LEU A 667 -13.42 -33.82 20.89
N ARG A 668 -12.63 -34.57 21.66
CA ARG A 668 -11.41 -35.15 21.10
C ARG A 668 -10.92 -36.45 21.71
N ASN A 669 -10.08 -37.16 20.95
CA ASN A 669 -9.40 -38.38 21.36
C ASN A 669 -10.33 -39.54 21.76
N VAL A 670 -11.55 -39.61 21.21
CA VAL A 670 -12.53 -40.66 21.52
C VAL A 670 -12.85 -41.53 20.29
N GLU A 671 -13.31 -42.76 20.52
CA GLU A 671 -13.91 -43.58 19.48
C GLU A 671 -15.43 -43.57 19.58
N ILE A 672 -16.11 -43.54 18.43
CA ILE A 672 -17.58 -43.56 18.33
C ILE A 672 -17.96 -44.62 17.31
N ARG A 673 -18.79 -45.59 17.71
CA ARG A 673 -19.13 -46.70 16.80
C ARG A 673 -20.49 -47.32 17.03
N ASN A 674 -20.92 -48.09 16.03
CA ASN A 674 -22.12 -48.90 16.04
C ASN A 674 -23.37 -48.10 16.44
N MET A 675 -23.39 -46.80 16.12
CA MET A 675 -24.57 -45.99 16.41
C MET A 675 -25.72 -46.43 15.51
N PRO A 676 -26.96 -46.52 16.05
CA PRO A 676 -28.15 -46.89 15.28
C PRO A 676 -28.58 -45.80 14.28
N THR A 677 -28.01 -44.60 14.39
CA THR A 677 -28.16 -43.47 13.46
C THR A 677 -26.77 -42.89 13.15
N TYR A 678 -26.60 -41.57 13.24
CA TYR A 678 -25.31 -40.90 13.03
C TYR A 678 -24.33 -41.23 14.16
N GLY A 679 -23.03 -41.21 13.86
CA GLY A 679 -22.00 -41.31 14.91
C GLY A 679 -22.12 -40.17 15.92
N ILE A 680 -22.10 -38.93 15.43
CA ILE A 680 -22.38 -37.72 16.22
C ILE A 680 -23.11 -36.67 15.37
N ARG A 681 -24.13 -36.04 15.95
CA ARG A 681 -24.82 -34.89 15.35
C ARG A 681 -24.46 -33.59 16.04
N ILE A 682 -24.21 -32.53 15.30
CA ILE A 682 -23.78 -31.23 15.79
C ILE A 682 -24.83 -30.19 15.40
N TYR A 683 -25.49 -29.61 16.41
CA TYR A 683 -26.45 -28.52 16.25
C TYR A 683 -25.86 -27.16 16.60
N GLY A 684 -24.91 -27.12 17.54
CA GLY A 684 -24.31 -25.89 18.01
C GLY A 684 -23.27 -25.30 17.05
N ASN A 685 -22.86 -24.08 17.36
CA ASN A 685 -21.88 -23.31 16.59
C ASN A 685 -20.49 -23.35 17.24
N TYR A 686 -19.45 -23.05 16.45
CA TYR A 686 -18.08 -22.86 16.97
C TYR A 686 -17.50 -24.06 17.72
N ASN A 687 -17.95 -25.27 17.41
CA ASN A 687 -17.43 -26.49 18.04
C ASN A 687 -16.24 -27.07 17.29
N ILE A 688 -15.44 -27.89 17.97
CA ILE A 688 -14.30 -28.60 17.41
C ILE A 688 -14.45 -30.10 17.66
N ILE A 689 -14.39 -30.91 16.61
CA ILE A 689 -14.24 -32.37 16.68
C ILE A 689 -12.87 -32.73 16.15
N GLU A 690 -11.99 -33.21 17.03
CA GLU A 690 -10.61 -33.52 16.65
C GLU A 690 -10.10 -34.87 17.13
N HIS A 691 -9.23 -35.52 16.36
CA HIS A 691 -8.52 -36.74 16.80
C HIS A 691 -9.46 -37.90 17.21
N CYS A 692 -10.65 -37.95 16.65
CA CYS A 692 -11.64 -38.99 16.91
C CYS A 692 -11.58 -40.11 15.86
N THR A 693 -12.00 -41.32 16.25
CA THR A 693 -12.18 -42.44 15.31
C THR A 693 -13.64 -42.85 15.29
N ILE A 694 -14.32 -42.65 14.16
CA ILE A 694 -15.78 -42.75 14.05
C ILE A 694 -16.16 -43.74 12.95
N TYR A 695 -16.81 -44.85 13.31
CA TYR A 695 -16.97 -45.95 12.36
C TYR A 695 -18.16 -46.88 12.62
N ASN A 696 -18.56 -47.62 11.58
CA ASN A 696 -19.63 -48.63 11.65
C ASN A 696 -20.97 -48.05 12.15
N ASN A 697 -21.27 -46.78 11.88
CA ASN A 697 -22.55 -46.18 12.25
C ASN A 697 -23.57 -46.39 11.12
N HIS A 698 -24.86 -46.38 11.48
CA HIS A 698 -25.93 -46.66 10.53
C HIS A 698 -26.22 -45.49 9.58
N LEU A 699 -25.96 -44.25 9.99
CA LEU A 699 -25.98 -43.08 9.10
C LEU A 699 -24.58 -42.45 9.08
N SER A 700 -24.45 -41.21 8.65
CA SER A 700 -23.15 -40.56 8.52
C SER A 700 -22.35 -40.57 9.83
N GLY A 701 -21.03 -40.67 9.72
CA GLY A 701 -20.15 -40.66 10.88
C GLY A 701 -20.31 -39.37 11.69
N ILE A 702 -20.17 -38.22 11.03
CA ILE A 702 -20.43 -36.90 11.61
C ILE A 702 -21.50 -36.20 10.79
N GLU A 703 -22.46 -35.57 11.45
CA GLU A 703 -23.40 -34.66 10.79
C GLU A 703 -23.44 -33.29 11.48
N VAL A 704 -23.29 -32.22 10.73
CA VAL A 704 -23.60 -30.84 11.15
C VAL A 704 -24.95 -30.44 10.59
N THR A 705 -25.87 -30.01 11.43
CA THR A 705 -27.29 -29.85 11.08
C THR A 705 -27.98 -28.80 11.94
N ASN A 706 -29.05 -28.19 11.43
CA ASN A 706 -29.99 -27.39 12.21
C ASN A 706 -31.20 -28.21 12.73
N GLY A 707 -31.29 -29.48 12.35
CA GLY A 707 -32.42 -30.38 12.65
C GLY A 707 -33.57 -30.35 11.64
N ASP A 708 -33.51 -29.51 10.61
CA ASP A 708 -34.49 -29.43 9.54
C ASP A 708 -33.79 -29.53 8.17
N PHE A 709 -33.93 -30.70 7.53
CA PHE A 709 -33.32 -31.01 6.24
C PHE A 709 -33.92 -30.24 5.05
N GLU A 710 -35.01 -29.51 5.28
CA GLU A 710 -35.70 -28.74 4.24
C GLU A 710 -35.61 -27.22 4.49
N ALA A 711 -35.15 -26.80 5.67
CA ALA A 711 -34.99 -25.39 6.03
C ALA A 711 -33.52 -25.02 6.19
N ILE A 712 -33.17 -23.86 5.68
CA ILE A 712 -31.82 -23.31 5.78
C ILE A 712 -31.77 -22.40 7.00
N ASP A 713 -30.80 -22.65 7.88
CA ASP A 713 -30.57 -21.87 9.10
C ASP A 713 -29.06 -21.68 9.25
N ASP A 714 -28.57 -20.46 9.05
CA ASP A 714 -27.15 -20.10 9.25
C ASP A 714 -26.83 -19.74 10.71
N THR A 715 -27.84 -19.75 11.59
CA THR A 715 -27.68 -19.50 13.02
C THR A 715 -27.36 -20.75 13.82
N LYS A 716 -27.41 -21.94 13.18
CA LYS A 716 -27.11 -23.23 13.80
C LYS A 716 -26.16 -24.04 12.94
N GLY A 717 -25.36 -24.87 13.60
CA GLY A 717 -24.37 -25.70 12.91
C GLY A 717 -23.35 -24.88 12.11
N SER A 718 -23.07 -23.64 12.49
CA SER A 718 -22.14 -22.74 11.81
C SER A 718 -20.77 -22.70 12.49
N TYR A 719 -19.73 -22.43 11.69
CA TYR A 719 -18.36 -22.23 12.16
C TYR A 719 -17.77 -23.38 12.98
N ASN A 720 -18.23 -24.61 12.75
CA ASN A 720 -17.66 -25.80 13.36
C ASN A 720 -16.38 -26.24 12.63
N ILE A 721 -15.46 -26.87 13.35
CA ILE A 721 -14.20 -27.42 12.83
C ILE A 721 -14.19 -28.93 13.05
N ILE A 722 -14.08 -29.69 11.97
CA ILE A 722 -13.94 -31.15 11.99
C ILE A 722 -12.56 -31.47 11.45
N ARG A 723 -11.64 -31.90 12.32
CA ARG A 723 -10.25 -32.11 11.91
C ARG A 723 -9.53 -33.31 12.48
N ASP A 724 -8.50 -33.79 11.79
CA ASP A 724 -7.60 -34.84 12.30
C ASP A 724 -8.33 -36.12 12.73
N ASN A 725 -9.49 -36.42 12.13
CA ASN A 725 -10.31 -37.58 12.49
C ASN A 725 -10.13 -38.73 11.50
N LYS A 726 -10.43 -39.95 11.94
CA LYS A 726 -10.59 -41.13 11.08
C LYS A 726 -12.06 -41.52 11.01
N ILE A 727 -12.69 -41.41 9.84
CA ILE A 727 -14.12 -41.71 9.68
C ILE A 727 -14.35 -42.73 8.58
N PHE A 728 -14.92 -43.89 8.92
CA PHE A 728 -15.01 -44.98 7.94
C PHE A 728 -16.08 -46.03 8.21
N PHE A 729 -16.44 -46.80 7.19
CA PHE A 729 -17.43 -47.91 7.25
C PHE A 729 -18.81 -47.51 7.78
N ASN A 730 -19.22 -46.24 7.63
CA ASN A 730 -20.59 -45.84 7.96
C ASN A 730 -21.53 -46.25 6.82
N SER A 731 -22.72 -46.78 7.16
CA SER A 731 -23.59 -47.48 6.21
C SER A 731 -25.04 -47.64 6.69
N ASP A 732 -26.00 -47.12 5.93
CA ASP A 732 -27.45 -47.33 6.13
C ASP A 732 -27.94 -48.70 5.62
N ALA A 733 -27.04 -49.49 5.03
CA ALA A 733 -27.19 -50.94 4.90
C ALA A 733 -26.86 -51.70 6.20
N GLY A 734 -26.32 -51.02 7.21
CA GLY A 734 -25.75 -51.65 8.41
C GLY A 734 -24.44 -52.41 8.12
N LEU A 735 -24.12 -53.38 8.99
CA LEU A 735 -22.90 -54.22 8.90
C LEU A 735 -22.94 -55.29 7.79
N ASP A 736 -24.07 -55.45 7.08
CA ASP A 736 -24.18 -56.39 5.97
C ASP A 736 -23.58 -55.77 4.70
N HIS A 737 -22.24 -55.81 4.62
CA HIS A 737 -21.45 -55.34 3.49
C HIS A 737 -21.73 -56.08 2.15
N HIS A 738 -22.71 -57.00 2.11
CA HIS A 738 -23.09 -57.75 0.92
C HIS A 738 -24.44 -57.34 0.33
N ASN A 739 -25.22 -56.48 1.00
CA ASN A 739 -26.55 -56.09 0.54
C ASN A 739 -26.58 -54.64 0.02
N TYR A 740 -25.96 -54.46 -1.15
CA TYR A 740 -25.77 -53.20 -1.91
C TYR A 740 -27.05 -52.48 -2.38
N LYS A 741 -28.21 -52.71 -1.75
CA LYS A 741 -29.52 -52.15 -2.17
C LYS A 741 -30.06 -51.01 -1.28
N LYS A 742 -29.34 -50.68 -0.20
CA LYS A 742 -29.63 -49.57 0.72
C LYS A 742 -28.29 -48.96 1.10
N GLY A 743 -27.98 -47.73 0.71
CA GLY A 743 -26.64 -47.20 0.87
C GLY A 743 -26.49 -45.71 0.58
N ASP A 744 -27.59 -44.99 0.41
CA ASP A 744 -27.65 -43.73 -0.33
C ASP A 744 -27.66 -42.51 0.59
N ASN A 745 -27.37 -42.69 1.88
CA ASN A 745 -27.46 -41.62 2.87
C ASN A 745 -26.29 -41.54 3.86
N ALA A 746 -25.52 -42.62 4.06
CA ALA A 746 -24.48 -42.64 5.07
C ALA A 746 -23.12 -42.20 4.50
N ASP A 747 -22.79 -40.94 4.73
CA ASP A 747 -21.50 -40.36 4.38
C ASP A 747 -20.45 -40.61 5.47
N GLY A 748 -19.21 -40.23 5.21
CA GLY A 748 -18.25 -40.03 6.30
C GLY A 748 -18.62 -38.80 7.13
N ILE A 749 -18.56 -37.63 6.50
CA ILE A 749 -18.87 -36.34 7.11
C ILE A 749 -19.94 -35.64 6.28
N THR A 750 -20.99 -35.19 6.94
CA THR A 750 -22.09 -34.47 6.33
C THR A 750 -22.23 -33.09 6.97
N VAL A 751 -22.25 -32.02 6.18
CA VAL A 751 -22.43 -30.63 6.62
C VAL A 751 -23.68 -30.09 5.95
N HIS A 752 -24.82 -30.34 6.58
CA HIS A 752 -26.17 -30.04 6.10
C HIS A 752 -26.75 -28.71 6.58
N SER A 753 -25.95 -27.87 7.23
CA SER A 753 -26.42 -26.59 7.77
C SER A 753 -25.28 -25.63 8.05
N GLY A 754 -25.64 -24.38 8.34
CA GLY A 754 -24.72 -23.36 8.77
C GLY A 754 -23.81 -22.81 7.67
N SER A 755 -23.10 -21.75 8.06
CA SER A 755 -22.10 -21.06 7.26
C SER A 755 -20.70 -21.22 7.87
N GLY A 756 -19.68 -21.27 7.02
CA GLY A 756 -18.28 -21.17 7.46
C GLY A 756 -17.74 -22.39 8.22
N ASN A 757 -18.34 -23.56 8.04
CA ASN A 757 -17.83 -24.82 8.59
C ASN A 757 -16.54 -25.25 7.89
N ILE A 758 -15.64 -25.88 8.65
CA ILE A 758 -14.32 -26.27 8.18
C ILE A 758 -14.07 -27.75 8.44
N VAL A 759 -13.75 -28.48 7.38
CA VAL A 759 -13.46 -29.91 7.40
C VAL A 759 -12.02 -30.08 6.92
N GLU A 760 -11.07 -30.37 7.82
CA GLU A 760 -9.65 -30.42 7.46
C GLU A 760 -8.85 -31.60 8.01
N HIS A 761 -7.82 -32.10 7.31
CA HIS A 761 -6.92 -33.15 7.83
C HIS A 761 -7.61 -34.46 8.26
N ASN A 762 -8.78 -34.79 7.71
CA ASN A 762 -9.48 -36.04 8.04
C ASN A 762 -9.10 -37.17 7.07
N ASP A 763 -9.09 -38.41 7.59
CA ASP A 763 -8.95 -39.66 6.83
C ASP A 763 -10.34 -40.31 6.72
N VAL A 764 -10.99 -40.15 5.57
CA VAL A 764 -12.42 -40.47 5.36
C VAL A 764 -12.59 -41.51 4.26
N TYR A 765 -13.05 -42.71 4.60
CA TYR A 765 -13.04 -43.79 3.61
C TYR A 765 -14.09 -44.88 3.81
N SER A 766 -14.40 -45.59 2.72
CA SER A 766 -15.25 -46.77 2.75
C SER A 766 -16.64 -46.55 3.35
N ASN A 767 -17.19 -45.35 3.23
CA ASN A 767 -18.58 -45.06 3.57
C ASN A 767 -19.52 -45.49 2.42
N SER A 768 -20.80 -45.76 2.74
CA SER A 768 -21.73 -46.35 1.77
C SER A 768 -22.17 -45.36 0.69
N ASP A 769 -22.33 -44.09 1.07
CA ASP A 769 -22.57 -42.97 0.16
C ASP A 769 -21.28 -42.17 -0.09
N ASP A 770 -21.21 -40.88 0.27
CA ASP A 770 -20.07 -40.04 -0.05
C ASP A 770 -19.02 -40.02 1.06
N GLY A 771 -17.81 -39.55 0.74
CA GLY A 771 -16.81 -39.30 1.77
C GLY A 771 -17.19 -38.10 2.62
N ILE A 772 -17.22 -36.93 1.98
CA ILE A 772 -17.60 -35.66 2.60
C ILE A 772 -18.71 -35.03 1.77
N ASP A 773 -19.82 -34.65 2.39
CA ASP A 773 -20.94 -33.96 1.75
C ASP A 773 -21.21 -32.61 2.43
N THR A 774 -21.20 -31.52 1.67
CA THR A 774 -21.52 -30.16 2.15
C THR A 774 -22.84 -29.64 1.57
N TRP A 775 -23.78 -30.52 1.22
CA TRP A 775 -25.10 -30.18 0.74
C TRP A 775 -25.82 -29.16 1.66
N LEU A 776 -26.44 -28.12 1.11
CA LEU A 776 -27.05 -26.96 1.82
C LEU A 776 -26.12 -26.00 2.57
N SER A 777 -24.90 -26.38 2.92
CA SER A 777 -23.98 -25.46 3.63
C SER A 777 -23.45 -24.35 2.74
N VAL A 778 -23.20 -23.17 3.32
CA VAL A 778 -22.68 -21.99 2.60
C VAL A 778 -21.28 -21.64 3.11
N ASN A 779 -20.37 -21.25 2.21
CA ASN A 779 -18.99 -20.88 2.56
C ASN A 779 -18.22 -21.98 3.34
N SER A 780 -18.52 -23.25 3.10
CA SER A 780 -17.79 -24.36 3.71
C SER A 780 -16.38 -24.48 3.12
N VAL A 781 -15.41 -24.82 3.96
CA VAL A 781 -14.02 -25.04 3.55
C VAL A 781 -13.64 -26.48 3.84
N VAL A 782 -13.28 -27.23 2.80
CA VAL A 782 -12.89 -28.64 2.86
C VAL A 782 -11.43 -28.73 2.41
N SER A 783 -10.50 -28.94 3.34
CA SER A 783 -9.08 -28.80 3.02
C SER A 783 -8.18 -29.90 3.57
N TYR A 784 -7.12 -30.29 2.86
CA TYR A 784 -6.14 -31.25 3.37
C TYR A 784 -6.72 -32.61 3.82
N ASN A 785 -7.88 -33.02 3.31
CA ASN A 785 -8.49 -34.31 3.66
C ASN A 785 -7.99 -35.42 2.73
N LYS A 786 -7.90 -36.64 3.26
CA LYS A 786 -7.69 -37.86 2.51
C LYS A 786 -9.02 -38.61 2.39
N VAL A 787 -9.59 -38.68 1.20
CA VAL A 787 -10.97 -39.17 0.99
C VAL A 787 -11.03 -40.23 -0.10
N TYR A 788 -11.30 -41.48 0.26
CA TYR A 788 -11.15 -42.59 -0.68
C TYR A 788 -12.08 -43.77 -0.49
N ASP A 789 -12.27 -44.50 -1.58
CA ASP A 789 -12.99 -45.79 -1.56
C ASP A 789 -14.42 -45.67 -0.99
N ASN A 790 -15.05 -44.50 -1.14
CA ASN A 790 -16.44 -44.26 -0.77
C ASN A 790 -17.39 -44.67 -1.90
N GLY A 791 -18.66 -44.90 -1.55
CA GLY A 791 -19.69 -45.40 -2.47
C GLY A 791 -19.79 -46.91 -2.51
N ARG A 792 -19.44 -47.60 -1.41
CA ARG A 792 -19.38 -49.07 -1.37
C ARG A 792 -20.73 -49.77 -1.50
N ALA A 793 -21.86 -49.05 -1.45
CA ALA A 793 -23.22 -49.57 -1.60
C ALA A 793 -23.92 -49.02 -2.85
N SER A 794 -25.25 -48.82 -2.82
CA SER A 794 -26.00 -48.16 -3.91
C SER A 794 -25.85 -46.64 -3.95
N GLY A 795 -25.06 -46.06 -3.02
CA GLY A 795 -24.96 -44.62 -2.84
C GLY A 795 -24.37 -43.85 -4.01
N ASN A 796 -24.42 -42.53 -3.88
CA ASN A 796 -23.80 -41.61 -4.81
C ASN A 796 -22.29 -41.80 -4.92
N GLY A 797 -21.57 -42.03 -3.83
CA GLY A 797 -20.19 -42.51 -3.91
C GLY A 797 -19.17 -41.53 -4.47
N ASN A 798 -19.40 -40.23 -4.33
CA ASN A 798 -18.39 -39.22 -4.61
C ASN A 798 -17.37 -39.16 -3.46
N GLY A 799 -16.17 -38.69 -3.76
CA GLY A 799 -15.19 -38.39 -2.71
C GLY A 799 -15.68 -37.22 -1.85
N ILE A 800 -15.72 -36.03 -2.45
CA ILE A 800 -16.18 -34.80 -1.80
C ILE A 800 -17.29 -34.17 -2.63
N LYS A 801 -18.46 -33.93 -2.03
CA LYS A 801 -19.62 -33.29 -2.62
C LYS A 801 -19.74 -31.85 -2.09
N LEU A 802 -19.61 -30.86 -2.97
CA LEU A 802 -19.34 -29.45 -2.65
C LEU A 802 -20.56 -28.53 -2.84
N GLY A 803 -21.74 -28.99 -2.44
CA GLY A 803 -22.95 -28.17 -2.41
C GLY A 803 -24.20 -28.86 -2.93
N GLY A 804 -25.14 -28.05 -3.41
CA GLY A 804 -26.48 -28.47 -3.83
C GLY A 804 -27.58 -27.84 -2.96
N THR A 805 -28.81 -27.85 -3.49
CA THR A 805 -29.97 -27.15 -2.90
C THR A 805 -31.24 -27.96 -2.97
N VAL A 806 -32.21 -27.60 -2.11
CA VAL A 806 -33.64 -27.83 -2.36
C VAL A 806 -34.24 -26.60 -3.08
N ASN A 807 -35.05 -26.79 -4.13
CA ASN A 807 -35.97 -25.77 -4.70
C ASN A 807 -35.39 -24.52 -5.41
N SER A 808 -34.32 -24.63 -6.22
CA SER A 808 -33.89 -23.61 -7.22
C SER A 808 -33.49 -22.20 -6.73
N SER A 809 -33.36 -21.98 -5.41
CA SER A 809 -32.80 -20.76 -4.81
C SER A 809 -31.28 -20.92 -4.58
N PRO A 810 -30.43 -19.87 -4.66
CA PRO A 810 -28.97 -20.04 -4.66
C PRO A 810 -28.42 -20.30 -3.25
N LEU A 811 -28.45 -21.54 -2.76
CA LEU A 811 -27.96 -21.89 -1.42
C LEU A 811 -27.31 -23.27 -1.44
N GLY A 812 -26.14 -23.43 -0.83
CA GLY A 812 -25.11 -24.40 -1.24
C GLY A 812 -24.09 -23.77 -2.19
N ALA A 813 -23.47 -22.67 -1.75
CA ALA A 813 -22.62 -21.82 -2.59
C ALA A 813 -21.33 -21.41 -1.89
N ASN A 814 -20.33 -21.08 -2.72
CA ASN A 814 -19.00 -20.63 -2.30
C ASN A 814 -18.23 -21.67 -1.47
N ALA A 815 -18.48 -22.97 -1.69
CA ALA A 815 -17.67 -24.02 -1.08
C ALA A 815 -16.24 -23.97 -1.65
N ILE A 816 -15.24 -24.15 -0.78
CA ILE A 816 -13.83 -24.17 -1.16
C ILE A 816 -13.28 -25.57 -0.86
N ALA A 817 -12.76 -26.24 -1.88
CA ALA A 817 -11.98 -27.47 -1.75
C ALA A 817 -10.50 -27.17 -2.03
N ASP A 818 -9.64 -27.37 -1.03
CA ASP A 818 -8.24 -26.94 -1.07
C ASP A 818 -7.28 -28.04 -0.60
N HIS A 819 -6.29 -28.43 -1.41
CA HIS A 819 -5.26 -29.42 -1.00
C HIS A 819 -5.80 -30.80 -0.58
N ASN A 820 -6.96 -31.24 -1.08
CA ASN A 820 -7.48 -32.58 -0.75
C ASN A 820 -6.87 -33.68 -1.63
N LEU A 821 -6.77 -34.89 -1.07
CA LEU A 821 -6.38 -36.11 -1.76
C LEU A 821 -7.59 -37.04 -1.89
N VAL A 822 -8.18 -37.12 -3.09
CA VAL A 822 -9.38 -37.93 -3.37
C VAL A 822 -9.09 -39.06 -4.34
N TYR A 823 -9.33 -40.32 -3.93
CA TYR A 823 -8.99 -41.46 -4.80
C TYR A 823 -9.87 -42.68 -4.64
N LEU A 824 -10.00 -43.48 -5.71
CA LEU A 824 -10.75 -44.76 -5.70
C LEU A 824 -12.23 -44.66 -5.27
N ASN A 825 -12.85 -43.47 -5.30
CA ASN A 825 -14.27 -43.32 -5.03
C ASN A 825 -15.10 -43.84 -6.24
N VAL A 826 -16.29 -44.38 -5.98
CA VAL A 826 -17.12 -45.05 -7.00
C VAL A 826 -17.68 -44.09 -8.05
N LYS A 827 -17.83 -42.81 -7.75
CA LYS A 827 -18.17 -41.75 -8.71
C LYS A 827 -17.05 -40.71 -8.82
N ASP A 828 -17.39 -39.42 -8.74
CA ASP A 828 -16.47 -38.34 -8.99
C ASP A 828 -15.55 -38.16 -7.77
N GLY A 829 -14.31 -37.72 -7.99
CA GLY A 829 -13.41 -37.35 -6.89
C GLY A 829 -13.96 -36.15 -6.12
N LEU A 830 -14.09 -35.00 -6.81
CA LEU A 830 -14.77 -33.81 -6.32
C LEU A 830 -16.00 -33.48 -7.18
N SER A 831 -17.18 -33.53 -6.57
CA SER A 831 -18.46 -33.26 -7.20
C SER A 831 -19.00 -31.88 -6.79
N ILE A 832 -19.34 -31.02 -7.75
CA ILE A 832 -20.02 -29.73 -7.44
C ILE A 832 -21.44 -29.94 -6.93
N ASN A 833 -22.10 -31.03 -7.33
CA ASN A 833 -23.51 -31.32 -7.01
C ASN A 833 -24.47 -30.11 -7.15
N SER A 834 -24.36 -29.36 -8.25
CA SER A 834 -25.14 -28.12 -8.49
C SER A 834 -24.82 -26.95 -7.55
N GLY A 835 -23.75 -27.03 -6.77
CA GLY A 835 -23.21 -25.93 -5.99
C GLY A 835 -22.73 -24.79 -6.89
N LYS A 836 -22.92 -23.54 -6.44
CA LYS A 836 -22.54 -22.33 -7.20
C LYS A 836 -21.27 -21.71 -6.62
N ASN A 837 -20.47 -21.08 -7.48
CA ASN A 837 -19.24 -20.39 -7.09
C ASN A 837 -18.25 -21.30 -6.32
N VAL A 838 -18.24 -22.59 -6.65
CA VAL A 838 -17.35 -23.56 -5.99
C VAL A 838 -15.92 -23.31 -6.45
N VAL A 839 -14.99 -23.25 -5.51
CA VAL A 839 -13.56 -23.12 -5.79
C VAL A 839 -12.89 -24.44 -5.47
N MET A 840 -12.27 -25.06 -6.46
CA MET A 840 -11.42 -26.24 -6.27
C MET A 840 -9.99 -25.86 -6.64
N LYS A 841 -9.10 -25.86 -5.64
CA LYS A 841 -7.70 -25.54 -5.85
C LYS A 841 -6.74 -26.51 -5.18
N TYR A 842 -5.61 -26.77 -5.83
CA TYR A 842 -4.54 -27.61 -5.27
C TYR A 842 -4.96 -29.04 -4.88
N ASN A 843 -6.08 -29.57 -5.42
CA ASN A 843 -6.53 -30.92 -5.10
C ASN A 843 -5.86 -31.97 -5.99
N THR A 844 -5.64 -33.16 -5.47
CA THR A 844 -5.25 -34.35 -6.25
C THR A 844 -6.39 -35.35 -6.30
N ALA A 845 -6.87 -35.65 -7.52
CA ALA A 845 -7.89 -36.64 -7.82
C ALA A 845 -7.34 -37.82 -8.64
N TYR A 846 -7.33 -39.02 -8.05
CA TYR A 846 -6.67 -40.18 -8.65
C TYR A 846 -7.55 -41.43 -8.70
N LYS A 847 -7.70 -42.04 -9.88
CA LYS A 847 -8.39 -43.34 -10.06
C LYS A 847 -9.81 -43.40 -9.46
N ASN A 848 -10.52 -42.29 -9.44
CA ASN A 848 -11.95 -42.31 -9.17
C ASN A 848 -12.67 -42.97 -10.36
N TYR A 849 -13.76 -43.70 -10.10
CA TYR A 849 -14.44 -44.52 -11.11
C TYR A 849 -15.37 -43.72 -12.03
N ARG A 850 -15.39 -42.40 -11.88
CA ARG A 850 -16.00 -41.46 -12.82
C ARG A 850 -15.01 -40.34 -13.19
N TYR A 851 -15.33 -39.07 -12.96
CA TYR A 851 -14.41 -37.96 -13.24
C TYR A 851 -13.54 -37.63 -12.02
N GLY A 852 -12.40 -36.96 -12.23
CA GLY A 852 -11.61 -36.47 -11.10
C GLY A 852 -12.30 -35.31 -10.39
N LEU A 853 -12.76 -34.34 -11.16
CA LEU A 853 -13.47 -33.15 -10.69
C LEU A 853 -14.73 -32.92 -11.53
N SER A 854 -15.58 -32.00 -11.12
CA SER A 854 -16.70 -31.51 -11.92
C SER A 854 -16.83 -30.00 -11.86
N SER A 855 -17.50 -29.38 -12.85
CA SER A 855 -17.59 -27.92 -12.95
C SER A 855 -18.89 -27.42 -13.57
N ILE A 856 -19.16 -26.12 -13.46
CA ILE A 856 -20.18 -25.36 -14.21
C ILE A 856 -19.64 -23.95 -14.47
N SER A 857 -20.40 -23.11 -15.18
CA SER A 857 -20.08 -21.70 -15.52
C SER A 857 -19.78 -20.75 -14.35
N THR A 858 -19.86 -21.22 -13.11
CA THR A 858 -19.51 -20.45 -11.90
C THR A 858 -18.37 -21.08 -11.11
N THR A 859 -17.82 -22.21 -11.55
CA THR A 859 -16.76 -22.94 -10.84
C THR A 859 -15.40 -22.32 -11.14
N THR A 860 -14.53 -22.25 -10.13
CA THR A 860 -13.09 -21.94 -10.28
C THR A 860 -12.28 -23.21 -10.09
N LEU A 861 -11.51 -23.61 -11.09
CA LEU A 861 -10.57 -24.73 -11.05
C LEU A 861 -9.14 -24.21 -11.19
N GLN A 862 -8.36 -24.26 -10.11
CA GLN A 862 -7.01 -23.72 -10.09
C GLN A 862 -5.99 -24.74 -9.58
N ASN A 863 -4.94 -25.00 -10.35
CA ASN A 863 -3.81 -25.80 -9.88
C ASN A 863 -4.20 -27.19 -9.34
N ASN A 864 -5.11 -27.91 -9.99
CA ASN A 864 -5.49 -29.27 -9.56
C ASN A 864 -4.76 -30.36 -10.36
N ILE A 865 -4.48 -31.48 -9.70
CA ILE A 865 -4.01 -32.71 -10.33
C ILE A 865 -5.18 -33.68 -10.49
N SER A 866 -5.44 -34.13 -11.70
CA SER A 866 -6.42 -35.16 -12.02
C SER A 866 -5.73 -36.21 -12.88
N TRP A 867 -5.83 -37.48 -12.48
CA TRP A 867 -5.12 -38.55 -13.19
C TRP A 867 -5.79 -39.92 -13.08
N LYS A 868 -5.88 -40.62 -14.21
CA LYS A 868 -6.39 -42.00 -14.33
C LYS A 868 -7.81 -42.21 -13.77
N ASN A 869 -8.59 -41.15 -13.69
CA ASN A 869 -10.03 -41.24 -13.40
C ASN A 869 -10.74 -41.87 -14.61
N ALA A 870 -11.76 -42.70 -14.39
CA ALA A 870 -12.27 -43.61 -15.41
C ALA A 870 -12.96 -42.92 -16.60
N LEU A 871 -13.61 -41.76 -16.37
CA LEU A 871 -14.31 -41.00 -17.41
C LEU A 871 -13.57 -39.72 -17.84
N GLY A 872 -12.49 -39.34 -17.15
CA GLY A 872 -11.66 -38.19 -17.50
C GLY A 872 -11.39 -37.24 -16.33
N ASP A 873 -10.77 -36.11 -16.64
CA ASP A 873 -10.26 -35.19 -15.62
C ASP A 873 -11.36 -34.34 -14.98
N VAL A 874 -12.24 -33.78 -15.80
CA VAL A 874 -13.35 -32.90 -15.40
C VAL A 874 -14.65 -33.33 -16.10
N GLY A 875 -15.76 -33.41 -15.35
CA GLY A 875 -17.09 -33.74 -15.86
C GLY A 875 -18.20 -32.75 -15.46
N TRP A 876 -19.42 -32.94 -15.97
CA TRP A 876 -20.60 -32.05 -15.85
C TRP A 876 -20.36 -30.63 -16.41
N ASP A 877 -21.16 -30.17 -17.39
CA ASP A 877 -21.11 -28.89 -18.17
C ASP A 877 -19.74 -28.47 -18.77
N ASN A 878 -18.63 -28.84 -18.13
CA ASN A 878 -17.23 -28.66 -18.49
C ASN A 878 -16.94 -27.24 -18.99
N ASN A 879 -17.44 -26.29 -18.22
CA ASN A 879 -17.49 -24.89 -18.58
C ASN A 879 -17.15 -24.07 -17.34
N ALA A 880 -15.99 -24.30 -16.71
CA ALA A 880 -15.59 -23.53 -15.54
C ALA A 880 -15.47 -22.02 -15.87
N GLN A 881 -15.82 -21.15 -14.91
CA GLN A 881 -15.62 -19.71 -15.06
C GLN A 881 -14.13 -19.37 -15.16
N VAL A 882 -13.32 -20.04 -14.34
CA VAL A 882 -11.87 -19.89 -14.29
C VAL A 882 -11.25 -21.28 -14.28
N GLU A 883 -10.29 -21.50 -15.17
CA GLU A 883 -9.57 -22.75 -15.30
C GLU A 883 -8.09 -22.48 -15.61
N THR A 884 -7.22 -22.63 -14.61
CA THR A 884 -5.79 -22.27 -14.74
C THR A 884 -4.87 -23.21 -13.96
N GLY A 885 -3.70 -23.48 -14.54
CA GLY A 885 -2.62 -24.26 -13.90
C GLY A 885 -2.94 -25.72 -13.57
N ASN A 886 -4.03 -26.27 -14.11
CA ASN A 886 -4.42 -27.65 -13.83
C ASN A 886 -3.61 -28.66 -14.68
N SER A 887 -3.41 -29.86 -14.15
CA SER A 887 -2.69 -30.96 -14.80
C SER A 887 -3.12 -31.26 -16.24
N TRP A 888 -4.41 -31.22 -16.57
CA TRP A 888 -4.91 -31.50 -17.93
C TRP A 888 -4.62 -30.36 -18.92
N GLN A 889 -4.24 -29.17 -18.44
CA GLN A 889 -3.75 -28.05 -19.26
C GLN A 889 -2.24 -28.18 -19.53
N ILE A 890 -1.50 -28.79 -18.60
CA ILE A 890 -0.06 -29.07 -18.72
C ILE A 890 0.19 -30.29 -19.62
N GLY A 891 -0.63 -31.35 -19.46
CA GLY A 891 -0.46 -32.61 -20.17
C GLY A 891 0.73 -33.44 -19.67
N GLY A 892 0.92 -34.63 -20.26
CA GLY A 892 2.00 -35.55 -19.89
C GLY A 892 1.58 -36.68 -18.94
N GLU A 893 2.53 -37.54 -18.58
CA GLU A 893 2.29 -38.63 -17.63
C GLU A 893 2.61 -38.18 -16.20
N PHE A 894 1.64 -38.33 -15.30
CA PHE A 894 1.87 -38.11 -13.87
C PHE A 894 2.70 -39.26 -13.29
N GLU A 895 3.89 -38.92 -12.79
CA GLU A 895 4.75 -39.80 -12.01
C GLU A 895 4.81 -39.32 -10.56
N THR A 896 4.68 -40.27 -9.62
CA THR A 896 4.72 -39.98 -8.18
C THR A 896 5.90 -40.66 -7.51
N LEU A 897 6.37 -40.05 -6.42
CA LEU A 897 7.39 -40.59 -5.54
C LEU A 897 6.97 -41.92 -4.89
N GLU A 898 5.67 -42.15 -4.67
CA GLU A 898 5.17 -43.32 -3.96
C GLU A 898 3.72 -43.68 -4.32
N TYR A 899 3.50 -44.97 -4.61
CA TYR A 899 2.18 -45.52 -4.97
C TYR A 899 1.51 -46.27 -3.80
N HIS A 900 2.18 -46.37 -2.66
CA HIS A 900 1.63 -47.07 -1.51
C HIS A 900 0.82 -46.12 -0.62
N PRO A 901 -0.51 -46.35 -0.44
CA PRO A 901 -1.43 -45.40 0.19
C PRO A 901 -1.19 -45.16 1.69
N TYR A 902 -0.30 -45.91 2.32
CA TYR A 902 0.07 -45.78 3.73
C TYR A 902 1.37 -44.99 3.96
N LYS A 903 1.95 -44.44 2.89
CA LYS A 903 3.16 -43.63 2.96
C LYS A 903 2.80 -42.17 2.96
N SER A 904 3.57 -41.37 3.67
CA SER A 904 3.36 -39.94 3.83
C SER A 904 3.49 -39.12 2.55
N ASN A 905 4.25 -39.63 1.59
CA ASN A 905 4.44 -39.04 0.27
C ASN A 905 3.58 -39.70 -0.82
N TYR A 906 2.53 -40.43 -0.44
CA TYR A 906 1.63 -41.09 -1.39
C TYR A 906 1.04 -40.08 -2.38
N LEU A 907 1.16 -40.37 -3.68
CA LEU A 907 0.70 -39.50 -4.78
C LEU A 907 1.33 -38.09 -4.78
N ARG A 908 2.46 -37.90 -4.10
CA ARG A 908 3.27 -36.69 -4.27
C ARG A 908 3.99 -36.73 -5.63
N PRO A 909 3.92 -35.67 -6.46
CA PRO A 909 4.66 -35.61 -7.72
C PRO A 909 6.17 -35.81 -7.52
N ASN A 910 6.87 -36.35 -8.53
CA ASN A 910 8.33 -36.40 -8.53
C ASN A 910 8.92 -34.99 -8.48
N ASN A 911 9.90 -34.75 -7.60
CA ASN A 911 10.54 -33.46 -7.44
C ASN A 911 11.07 -32.91 -8.79
N GLY A 912 10.71 -31.68 -9.13
CA GLY A 912 11.12 -31.00 -10.35
C GLY A 912 10.36 -31.42 -11.62
N SER A 913 9.30 -32.23 -11.49
CA SER A 913 8.37 -32.48 -12.61
C SER A 913 7.42 -31.29 -12.83
N ASP A 914 6.83 -31.18 -14.02
CA ASP A 914 5.84 -30.13 -14.29
C ASP A 914 4.63 -30.22 -13.33
N PHE A 915 4.30 -31.43 -12.87
CA PHE A 915 3.26 -31.67 -11.86
C PHE A 915 3.67 -31.23 -10.45
N ASP A 916 4.97 -31.23 -10.11
CA ASP A 916 5.48 -30.72 -8.83
C ASP A 916 5.26 -29.21 -8.70
N SER A 917 5.36 -28.48 -9.82
CA SER A 917 5.13 -27.03 -9.87
C SER A 917 3.68 -26.61 -9.59
N ILE A 918 2.74 -27.54 -9.70
CA ILE A 918 1.31 -27.30 -9.43
C ILE A 918 1.07 -27.09 -7.93
N GLY A 919 1.88 -27.70 -7.05
CA GLY A 919 1.72 -27.59 -5.59
C GLY A 919 0.56 -28.40 -4.99
N ALA A 920 -0.16 -29.17 -5.80
CA ALA A 920 -1.36 -29.91 -5.38
C ALA A 920 -1.07 -31.22 -4.64
N TYR A 921 -0.36 -31.17 -3.52
CA TYR A 921 -0.13 -32.35 -2.68
C TYR A 921 -0.68 -32.11 -1.27
N ALA A 922 -1.36 -33.12 -0.71
CA ALA A 922 -1.76 -33.10 0.69
C ALA A 922 -0.48 -33.19 1.54
N VAL A 923 -0.15 -32.11 2.24
CA VAL A 923 0.96 -32.08 3.22
C VAL A 923 0.53 -32.89 4.45
N GLU A 924 1.48 -33.61 5.06
CA GLU A 924 1.27 -34.40 6.30
C GLU A 924 0.63 -33.62 7.44
#